data_AF-A0A2A4J386-F1
#
_entry.id   AF-A0A2A4J386-F1
#
_cell.length_a   1.000
_cell.length_b   1.000
_cell.length_c   1.000
_cell.angle_alpha   90.00
_cell.angle_beta   90.00
_cell.angle_gamma   90.00
#
_symmetry.space_group_name_H-M   'P 1'
#
loop_
_entity.id
_entity.type
_entity.pdbx_description
1 polymer ?
#
loop_
_entity_poly.entity_id
_entity_poly.type
_entity_poly.pdbx_seq_one_letter_code
_entity_poly.pdbx_strand_id
1 'polypeptide(L)'
;MKVVEEEQLITVMDGPWSPTGLIREIVDSGTQEDPFYVMDLGKVVARYHRWKELMPRVEPFYAVKCNDDKLLVSTLAALGAGFDCASKVEIQLVTSIGVAPERIIFANPAKMASHIRYASAVGVDVMTFDSETELMKIKQFMPHAQLVIRIRCDAVAAQCPLGIKFGCDPVTEAPRLLKLAAVLGLDVVGVSFHVGSGASETAVYARGIALARTLFRAARDAGHARMQLLDIGGGFPGGRHDDICEVAEVINLALEEHFPLGSVRVIAEPGRYFAAAAYTLAAMVHAKREVASKDCDSETHTMYFINDGVYGSFNCVLYDHQQVVAEPLNDNGSPLSPSSVWGPTCDGLDCVLPHVRLPTLNIGDWLVFRDMGAYTLPVASAFNGFPVPTVVGVSFHVGSGASETAVYARGIALARTLFRAARDAGHARMQLLDIGGGFPGGRHDDICEVAEVINLALEEHFPLGSVRVIAEPGRYFAAAAYTLAAMVHAKREVASKDCDSETHTMYFINDGVYGSFNCVLYDHQQVVAEPLNDNGSPLSPSSVWGPTCDGLDCVLPHVRLPTLNIGDWLVFRDMGAYTLPVASAFNGFPVPTVRTVVDARLACVLKELRPLTASQFAAMRSQVTPATPLHTHTRPQYTSVEHVNNIKYNVAKIEVTTN
;
A
#
# COMPACT_ATOMS: atom_id res chain seq x y z
N MET A 1 -20.58 -7.30 -10.65
CA MET A 1 -19.74 -7.84 -9.58
C MET A 1 -18.42 -7.08 -9.59
N LYS A 2 -18.15 -6.27 -8.57
CA LYS A 2 -16.76 -5.89 -8.25
C LYS A 2 -16.26 -6.97 -7.29
N VAL A 3 -15.20 -7.67 -7.66
CA VAL A 3 -14.41 -8.40 -6.66
C VAL A 3 -13.75 -7.32 -5.80
N VAL A 4 -13.97 -7.38 -4.50
CA VAL A 4 -13.20 -6.56 -3.55
C VAL A 4 -11.86 -7.28 -3.42
N GLU A 5 -10.76 -6.61 -3.71
CA GLU A 5 -9.43 -7.13 -3.38
C GLU A 5 -9.36 -7.25 -1.86
N GLU A 6 -9.21 -8.46 -1.32
CA GLU A 6 -8.93 -8.65 0.10
C GLU A 6 -7.58 -8.01 0.41
N GLU A 7 -7.51 -7.21 1.48
CA GLU A 7 -6.26 -6.58 1.87
C GLU A 7 -5.30 -7.64 2.39
N GLN A 8 -4.11 -7.68 1.79
CA GLN A 8 -3.00 -8.54 2.18
C GLN A 8 -2.41 -8.03 3.50
N LEU A 9 -2.95 -8.49 4.63
CA LEU A 9 -2.58 -7.98 5.94
C LEU A 9 -1.17 -8.48 6.36
N ILE A 10 -0.60 -7.98 7.49
CA ILE A 10 0.82 -8.19 7.85
C ILE A 10 0.96 -8.79 9.26
N THR A 11 1.77 -9.85 9.44
CA THR A 11 2.09 -10.43 10.76
C THR A 11 3.42 -9.88 11.30
N VAL A 12 3.48 -9.56 12.59
CA VAL A 12 4.67 -9.05 13.29
C VAL A 12 5.16 -10.12 14.30
N MET A 13 6.48 -10.40 14.36
CA MET A 13 7.05 -11.69 14.85
C MET A 13 8.12 -11.53 15.95
N ASP A 14 8.07 -12.27 17.08
CA ASP A 14 9.02 -12.06 18.21
C ASP A 14 10.36 -12.74 18.12
N GLY A 15 11.18 -12.31 19.06
CA GLY A 15 12.35 -12.98 19.52
C GLY A 15 13.27 -13.13 18.32
N PRO A 16 14.15 -14.11 18.39
CA PRO A 16 14.58 -14.79 17.18
C PRO A 16 13.38 -15.51 16.54
N TRP A 17 12.89 -15.01 15.40
CA TRP A 17 12.01 -15.76 14.50
C TRP A 17 12.78 -16.17 13.24
N SER A 18 12.23 -17.09 12.47
CA SER A 18 12.69 -17.39 11.12
C SER A 18 11.52 -17.80 10.22
N PRO A 19 11.60 -17.63 8.89
CA PRO A 19 10.55 -18.10 7.99
C PRO A 19 10.23 -19.59 8.17
N THR A 20 11.25 -20.45 8.33
CA THR A 20 11.05 -21.89 8.60
C THR A 20 10.38 -22.16 9.96
N GLY A 21 10.58 -21.30 10.97
CA GLY A 21 9.87 -21.38 12.24
C GLY A 21 8.38 -21.08 12.09
N LEU A 22 8.04 -19.95 11.45
CA LEU A 22 6.66 -19.55 11.18
C LEU A 22 5.93 -20.54 10.27
N ILE A 23 6.62 -21.08 9.24
CA ILE A 23 6.06 -22.17 8.41
C ILE A 23 5.68 -23.37 9.27
N ARG A 24 6.51 -23.74 10.26
CA ARG A 24 6.18 -24.84 11.17
C ARG A 24 4.97 -24.52 12.05
N GLU A 25 4.90 -23.31 12.62
CA GLU A 25 3.74 -22.86 13.40
C GLU A 25 2.42 -22.90 12.58
N ILE A 26 2.47 -22.48 11.31
CA ILE A 26 1.31 -22.52 10.40
C ILE A 26 0.94 -23.98 10.04
N VAL A 27 1.91 -24.84 9.74
CA VAL A 27 1.68 -26.25 9.40
C VAL A 27 1.15 -27.03 10.61
N ASP A 28 1.75 -26.87 11.79
CA ASP A 28 1.37 -27.58 13.01
C ASP A 28 -0.02 -27.15 13.53
N SER A 29 -0.56 -26.01 13.07
CA SER A 29 -1.96 -25.61 13.33
C SER A 29 -3.00 -26.54 12.70
N GLY A 30 -2.62 -27.29 11.66
CA GLY A 30 -3.48 -28.24 10.95
C GLY A 30 -4.57 -27.63 10.07
N THR A 31 -4.60 -26.31 9.88
CA THR A 31 -5.62 -25.63 9.03
C THR A 31 -5.15 -25.30 7.62
N GLN A 32 -3.87 -25.51 7.31
CA GLN A 32 -3.26 -25.16 6.02
C GLN A 32 -3.02 -26.42 5.18
N GLU A 33 -3.66 -26.52 4.01
CA GLU A 33 -3.42 -27.60 3.03
C GLU A 33 -2.83 -27.09 1.70
N ASP A 34 -3.08 -25.82 1.35
CA ASP A 34 -2.56 -25.17 0.14
C ASP A 34 -1.09 -24.73 0.30
N PRO A 35 -0.30 -24.64 -0.79
CA PRO A 35 1.03 -24.03 -0.75
C PRO A 35 0.93 -22.55 -0.36
N PHE A 36 1.91 -22.05 0.40
CA PHE A 36 1.89 -20.66 0.88
C PHE A 36 3.29 -20.05 0.99
N TYR A 37 3.33 -18.72 0.92
CA TYR A 37 4.56 -17.94 1.08
C TYR A 37 4.63 -17.25 2.45
N VAL A 38 5.80 -17.30 3.07
CA VAL A 38 6.20 -16.35 4.13
C VAL A 38 7.08 -15.26 3.51
N MET A 39 6.61 -14.02 3.57
CA MET A 39 7.34 -12.82 3.15
C MET A 39 7.98 -12.12 4.35
N ASP A 40 9.30 -11.97 4.33
CA ASP A 40 10.10 -11.22 5.31
C ASP A 40 10.33 -9.79 4.82
N LEU A 41 9.41 -8.88 5.19
CA LEU A 41 9.53 -7.44 4.96
C LEU A 41 10.81 -6.85 5.59
N GLY A 42 11.30 -7.43 6.69
CA GLY A 42 12.53 -6.99 7.35
C GLY A 42 13.74 -7.10 6.44
N LYS A 43 13.83 -8.16 5.62
CA LYS A 43 14.87 -8.30 4.59
C LYS A 43 14.76 -7.25 3.48
N VAL A 44 13.55 -6.90 3.03
CA VAL A 44 13.35 -5.86 2.00
C VAL A 44 13.89 -4.51 2.52
N VAL A 45 13.52 -4.14 3.75
CA VAL A 45 13.99 -2.92 4.43
C VAL A 45 15.51 -2.96 4.64
N ALA A 46 16.05 -4.07 5.15
CA ALA A 46 17.49 -4.22 5.36
C ALA A 46 18.29 -4.09 4.07
N ARG A 47 17.82 -4.67 2.96
CA ARG A 47 18.44 -4.53 1.64
C ARG A 47 18.34 -3.11 1.09
N TYR A 48 17.24 -2.38 1.35
CA TYR A 48 17.15 -0.97 0.96
C TYR A 48 18.20 -0.11 1.67
N HIS A 49 18.35 -0.29 2.99
CA HIS A 49 19.38 0.42 3.75
C HIS A 49 20.80 0.00 3.33
N ARG A 50 21.05 -1.29 3.11
CA ARG A 50 22.36 -1.79 2.65
C ARG A 50 22.72 -1.26 1.26
N TRP A 51 21.75 -1.13 0.36
CA TRP A 51 21.92 -0.46 -0.93
C TRP A 51 22.33 1.01 -0.75
N LYS A 52 21.60 1.77 0.08
CA LYS A 52 21.88 3.19 0.32
C LYS A 52 23.23 3.42 1.04
N GLU A 53 23.66 2.49 1.87
CA GLU A 53 24.98 2.49 2.53
C GLU A 53 26.11 2.26 1.53
N LEU A 54 26.02 1.20 0.71
CA LEU A 54 27.09 0.79 -0.20
C LEU A 54 27.16 1.61 -1.49
N MET A 55 26.02 2.06 -2.00
CA MET A 55 25.92 2.83 -3.25
C MET A 55 25.11 4.12 -3.03
N PRO A 56 25.59 5.05 -2.17
CA PRO A 56 24.83 6.24 -1.77
C PRO A 56 24.45 7.13 -2.95
N ARG A 57 25.28 7.14 -4.00
CA ARG A 57 25.13 7.89 -5.25
C ARG A 57 24.11 7.27 -6.23
N VAL A 58 23.65 6.04 -6.02
CA VAL A 58 22.78 5.30 -6.95
C VAL A 58 21.38 5.17 -6.35
N GLU A 59 20.38 5.67 -7.06
CA GLU A 59 18.97 5.53 -6.67
C GLU A 59 18.42 4.18 -7.18
N PRO A 60 17.88 3.31 -6.31
CA PRO A 60 17.27 2.06 -6.75
C PRO A 60 15.91 2.32 -7.37
N PHE A 61 15.70 1.91 -8.62
CA PHE A 61 14.40 1.82 -9.27
C PHE A 61 13.99 0.34 -9.31
N TYR A 62 13.01 -0.06 -8.50
CA TYR A 62 12.62 -1.46 -8.39
C TYR A 62 12.01 -1.97 -9.70
N ALA A 63 12.57 -3.05 -10.24
CA ALA A 63 12.08 -3.68 -11.48
C ALA A 63 10.81 -4.50 -11.18
N VAL A 64 9.63 -3.90 -11.35
CA VAL A 64 8.33 -4.42 -10.90
C VAL A 64 8.06 -5.85 -11.40
N LYS A 65 8.35 -6.10 -12.68
CA LYS A 65 8.35 -7.44 -13.32
C LYS A 65 9.09 -8.58 -12.60
N CYS A 66 9.89 -8.30 -11.57
CA CYS A 66 10.57 -9.32 -10.77
C CYS A 66 9.65 -9.95 -9.73
N ASN A 67 8.83 -9.13 -9.05
CA ASN A 67 7.77 -9.51 -8.15
C ASN A 67 6.83 -8.30 -7.97
N ASP A 68 5.63 -8.38 -8.54
CA ASP A 68 4.63 -7.31 -8.55
C ASP A 68 3.64 -7.38 -7.37
N ASP A 69 3.97 -8.16 -6.34
CA ASP A 69 3.28 -8.17 -5.05
C ASP A 69 3.09 -6.74 -4.50
N LYS A 70 1.83 -6.40 -4.25
CA LYS A 70 1.39 -5.05 -3.88
C LYS A 70 2.02 -4.58 -2.57
N LEU A 71 2.26 -5.48 -1.62
CA LEU A 71 2.88 -5.19 -0.33
C LEU A 71 4.40 -4.93 -0.47
N LEU A 72 5.10 -5.69 -1.31
CA LEU A 72 6.51 -5.44 -1.67
C LEU A 72 6.68 -4.08 -2.36
N VAL A 73 5.86 -3.82 -3.39
CA VAL A 73 5.90 -2.57 -4.15
C VAL A 73 5.56 -1.38 -3.25
N SER A 74 4.55 -1.50 -2.37
CA SER A 74 4.17 -0.45 -1.41
C SER A 74 5.26 -0.21 -0.35
N THR A 75 5.95 -1.25 0.10
CA THR A 75 7.07 -1.12 1.05
C THR A 75 8.24 -0.36 0.44
N LEU A 76 8.63 -0.70 -0.80
CA LEU A 76 9.66 0.02 -1.53
C LEU A 76 9.24 1.46 -1.88
N ALA A 77 7.95 1.69 -2.12
CA ALA A 77 7.40 3.03 -2.33
C ALA A 77 7.53 3.89 -1.06
N ALA A 78 7.21 3.34 0.11
CA ALA A 78 7.33 4.00 1.41
C ALA A 78 8.80 4.28 1.79
N LEU A 79 9.72 3.37 1.46
CA LEU A 79 11.17 3.55 1.66
C LEU A 79 11.79 4.60 0.74
N GLY A 80 11.13 4.95 -0.38
CA GLY A 80 11.58 5.99 -1.31
C GLY A 80 12.27 5.49 -2.59
N ALA A 81 12.11 4.21 -2.96
CA ALA A 81 12.63 3.68 -4.23
C ALA A 81 11.92 4.28 -5.46
N GLY A 82 12.60 4.34 -6.60
CA GLY A 82 11.92 4.48 -7.90
C GLY A 82 11.34 3.14 -8.36
N PHE A 83 10.77 3.10 -9.56
CA PHE A 83 10.24 1.89 -10.19
C PHE A 83 10.56 1.83 -11.68
N ASP A 84 11.15 0.72 -12.11
CA ASP A 84 11.25 0.32 -13.51
C ASP A 84 10.00 -0.51 -13.86
N CYS A 85 9.20 0.05 -14.77
CA CYS A 85 7.99 -0.56 -15.29
C CYS A 85 8.18 -0.94 -16.76
N ALA A 86 7.84 -2.18 -17.12
CA ALA A 86 7.95 -2.70 -18.49
C ALA A 86 6.63 -2.66 -19.29
N SER A 87 5.50 -2.34 -18.63
CA SER A 87 4.17 -2.40 -19.23
C SER A 87 3.22 -1.30 -18.71
N LYS A 88 2.09 -1.10 -19.40
CA LYS A 88 0.99 -0.26 -18.91
C LYS A 88 0.48 -0.72 -17.54
N VAL A 89 0.41 -2.02 -17.29
CA VAL A 89 -0.17 -2.60 -16.06
C VAL A 89 0.75 -2.34 -14.86
N GLU A 90 2.07 -2.45 -15.03
CA GLU A 90 3.04 -2.08 -13.98
C GLU A 90 2.97 -0.58 -13.65
N ILE A 91 2.85 0.30 -14.66
CA ILE A 91 2.63 1.74 -14.43
C ILE A 91 1.31 1.97 -13.68
N GLN A 92 0.23 1.25 -14.02
CA GLN A 92 -1.05 1.32 -13.30
C GLN A 92 -0.91 0.89 -11.84
N LEU A 93 -0.24 -0.23 -11.56
CA LEU A 93 0.00 -0.70 -10.19
C LEU A 93 0.74 0.37 -9.38
N VAL A 94 1.90 0.84 -9.87
CA VAL A 94 2.76 1.79 -9.16
C VAL A 94 2.07 3.15 -8.95
N THR A 95 1.33 3.66 -9.95
CA THR A 95 0.56 4.90 -9.78
C THR A 95 -0.67 4.72 -8.88
N SER A 96 -1.30 3.53 -8.84
CA SER A 96 -2.47 3.27 -7.98
C SER A 96 -2.17 3.34 -6.49
N ILE A 97 -0.93 3.03 -6.08
CA ILE A 97 -0.44 3.16 -4.70
C ILE A 97 0.13 4.55 -4.37
N GLY A 98 -0.12 5.55 -5.23
CA GLY A 98 0.22 6.96 -4.98
C GLY A 98 1.67 7.35 -5.29
N VAL A 99 2.45 6.53 -6.00
CA VAL A 99 3.81 6.90 -6.44
C VAL A 99 3.74 7.95 -7.55
N ALA A 100 4.48 9.05 -7.37
CA ALA A 100 4.56 10.13 -8.33
C ALA A 100 5.28 9.70 -9.63
N PRO A 101 4.82 10.15 -10.83
CA PRO A 101 5.37 9.70 -12.12
C PRO A 101 6.87 9.92 -12.30
N GLU A 102 7.48 10.90 -11.64
CA GLU A 102 8.91 11.21 -11.70
C GLU A 102 9.81 10.16 -11.01
N ARG A 103 9.19 9.26 -10.23
CA ARG A 103 9.81 8.05 -9.66
C ARG A 103 9.64 6.82 -10.55
N ILE A 104 9.09 6.94 -11.75
CA ILE A 104 8.87 5.83 -12.69
C ILE A 104 9.76 6.01 -13.93
N ILE A 105 10.45 4.94 -14.35
CA ILE A 105 11.06 4.83 -15.67
C ILE A 105 10.35 3.74 -16.47
N PHE A 106 9.92 4.05 -17.69
CA PHE A 106 9.33 3.06 -18.60
C PHE A 106 10.45 2.38 -19.40
N ALA A 107 11.15 1.44 -18.77
CA ALA A 107 12.42 0.92 -19.27
C ALA A 107 12.33 -0.28 -20.25
N ASN A 108 11.15 -0.55 -20.79
CA ASN A 108 10.99 -1.46 -21.93
C ASN A 108 11.50 -0.79 -23.23
N PRO A 109 12.50 -1.35 -23.94
CA PRO A 109 13.03 -0.73 -25.16
C PRO A 109 12.07 -0.79 -26.36
N ALA A 110 11.13 -1.75 -26.38
CA ALA A 110 10.24 -2.04 -27.52
C ALA A 110 8.75 -1.99 -27.11
N LYS A 111 8.19 -0.78 -26.99
CA LYS A 111 6.89 -0.54 -26.35
C LYS A 111 5.71 -0.65 -27.31
N MET A 112 4.54 -1.09 -26.82
CA MET A 112 3.31 -0.94 -27.59
C MET A 112 2.91 0.55 -27.65
N ALA A 113 2.42 1.01 -28.81
CA ALA A 113 1.96 2.39 -28.98
C ALA A 113 0.81 2.78 -28.02
N SER A 114 -0.02 1.82 -27.63
CA SER A 114 -1.03 1.96 -26.57
C SER A 114 -0.43 2.25 -25.20
N HIS A 115 0.72 1.65 -24.87
CA HIS A 115 1.41 1.87 -23.59
C HIS A 115 2.13 3.22 -23.57
N ILE A 116 2.74 3.64 -24.69
CA ILE A 116 3.35 4.98 -24.81
C ILE A 116 2.28 6.07 -24.62
N ARG A 117 1.11 5.95 -25.27
CA ARG A 117 -0.01 6.88 -25.05
C ARG A 117 -0.52 6.87 -23.61
N TYR A 118 -0.50 5.72 -22.94
CA TYR A 118 -0.89 5.64 -21.54
C TYR A 118 0.12 6.33 -20.62
N ALA A 119 1.43 6.07 -20.78
CA ALA A 119 2.50 6.74 -20.04
C ALA A 119 2.42 8.27 -20.19
N SER A 120 2.20 8.76 -21.41
CA SER A 120 1.96 10.18 -21.70
C SER A 120 0.73 10.73 -20.97
N ALA A 121 -0.37 9.98 -20.93
CA ALA A 121 -1.60 10.40 -20.25
C ALA A 121 -1.49 10.46 -18.72
N VAL A 122 -0.51 9.79 -18.11
CA VAL A 122 -0.24 9.79 -16.65
C VAL A 122 1.06 10.50 -16.26
N GLY A 123 1.75 11.15 -17.19
CA GLY A 123 2.96 11.94 -16.91
C GLY A 123 4.25 11.15 -16.71
N VAL A 124 4.32 9.88 -17.12
CA VAL A 124 5.56 9.08 -17.07
C VAL A 124 6.42 9.40 -18.30
N ASP A 125 7.24 10.44 -18.15
CA ASP A 125 8.01 11.04 -19.26
C ASP A 125 9.30 10.30 -19.62
N VAL A 126 9.92 9.58 -18.68
CA VAL A 126 11.24 8.94 -18.88
C VAL A 126 11.06 7.52 -19.42
N MET A 127 11.67 7.23 -20.59
CA MET A 127 11.57 5.91 -21.21
C MET A 127 12.82 5.51 -22.00
N THR A 128 13.07 4.20 -22.09
CA THR A 128 14.22 3.67 -22.84
C THR A 128 13.92 3.47 -24.33
N PHE A 129 14.97 3.40 -25.15
CA PHE A 129 14.90 2.95 -26.54
C PHE A 129 16.24 2.37 -26.99
N ASP A 130 16.23 1.48 -27.98
CA ASP A 130 17.43 0.90 -28.60
C ASP A 130 17.35 0.81 -30.13
N SER A 131 16.31 1.35 -30.77
CA SER A 131 16.09 1.20 -32.22
C SER A 131 15.44 2.39 -32.90
N GLU A 132 15.65 2.49 -34.21
CA GLU A 132 15.11 3.54 -35.09
C GLU A 132 13.57 3.50 -35.19
N THR A 133 12.98 2.31 -35.22
CA THR A 133 11.53 2.13 -35.22
C THR A 133 10.90 2.58 -33.89
N GLU A 134 11.60 2.42 -32.77
CA GLU A 134 11.16 2.94 -31.47
C GLU A 134 11.16 4.48 -31.45
N LEU A 135 12.22 5.13 -31.95
CA LEU A 135 12.29 6.59 -32.07
C LEU A 135 11.13 7.15 -32.91
N MET A 136 10.85 6.54 -34.07
CA MET A 136 9.74 6.97 -34.93
C MET A 136 8.38 6.85 -34.23
N LYS A 137 8.16 5.76 -33.49
CA LYS A 137 6.95 5.51 -32.70
C LYS A 137 6.80 6.49 -31.53
N ILE A 138 7.88 6.78 -30.80
CA ILE A 138 7.84 7.77 -29.72
C ILE A 138 7.62 9.17 -30.28
N LYS A 139 8.25 9.54 -31.40
CA LYS A 139 7.98 10.83 -32.08
C LYS A 139 6.50 10.99 -32.46
N GLN A 140 5.84 9.91 -32.85
CA GLN A 140 4.41 9.93 -33.20
C GLN A 140 3.48 10.05 -31.99
N PHE A 141 3.78 9.37 -30.87
CA PHE A 141 2.83 9.22 -29.76
C PHE A 141 3.18 9.97 -28.48
N MET A 142 4.44 10.35 -28.25
CA MET A 142 4.91 11.09 -27.09
C MET A 142 6.18 11.90 -27.41
N PRO A 143 6.10 12.93 -28.29
CA PRO A 143 7.28 13.68 -28.77
C PRO A 143 7.99 14.52 -27.69
N HIS A 144 7.44 14.60 -26.47
CA HIS A 144 8.04 15.28 -25.31
C HIS A 144 8.77 14.33 -24.34
N ALA A 145 8.76 13.01 -24.61
CA ALA A 145 9.42 12.02 -23.76
C ALA A 145 10.92 12.31 -23.58
N GLN A 146 11.42 12.04 -22.39
CA GLN A 146 12.83 12.10 -22.02
C GLN A 146 13.47 10.73 -22.28
N LEU A 147 14.33 10.65 -23.29
CA LEU A 147 14.79 9.35 -23.80
C LEU A 147 16.10 8.91 -23.17
N VAL A 148 16.16 7.63 -22.81
CA VAL A 148 17.37 6.95 -22.33
C VAL A 148 17.78 5.91 -23.36
N ILE A 149 18.95 6.06 -23.99
CA ILE A 149 19.40 5.06 -24.97
C ILE A 149 19.95 3.82 -24.26
N ARG A 150 19.36 2.65 -24.53
CA ARG A 150 19.81 1.38 -23.94
C ARG A 150 20.87 0.74 -24.84
N ILE A 151 22.05 0.47 -24.28
CA ILE A 151 23.15 -0.22 -24.98
C ILE A 151 23.31 -1.66 -24.50
N ARG A 152 23.87 -2.50 -25.37
CA ARG A 152 24.32 -3.86 -25.03
C ARG A 152 25.62 -3.79 -24.22
N CYS A 153 25.64 -4.46 -23.08
CA CYS A 153 26.83 -4.61 -22.23
C CYS A 153 26.76 -5.94 -21.48
N ASP A 154 27.04 -7.04 -22.18
CA ASP A 154 26.90 -8.38 -21.62
C ASP A 154 28.08 -8.75 -20.69
N ALA A 155 27.77 -9.46 -19.60
CA ALA A 155 28.76 -10.16 -18.80
C ALA A 155 29.25 -11.42 -19.52
N VAL A 156 30.47 -11.87 -19.24
CA VAL A 156 31.02 -13.12 -19.81
C VAL A 156 30.14 -14.33 -19.50
N ALA A 157 29.52 -14.36 -18.32
CA ALA A 157 28.46 -15.29 -17.96
C ALA A 157 27.39 -14.57 -17.12
N ALA A 158 26.14 -14.85 -17.45
CA ALA A 158 24.95 -14.42 -16.72
C ALA A 158 23.91 -15.54 -16.74
N GLN A 159 23.17 -15.70 -15.65
CA GLN A 159 22.07 -16.67 -15.55
C GLN A 159 21.02 -16.47 -16.65
N CYS A 160 20.66 -15.22 -16.94
CA CYS A 160 19.79 -14.87 -18.07
C CYS A 160 20.42 -13.76 -18.94
N PRO A 161 20.99 -14.08 -20.11
CA PRO A 161 21.57 -13.09 -21.02
C PRO A 161 20.49 -12.31 -21.78
N LEU A 162 20.50 -10.98 -21.68
CA LEU A 162 19.48 -10.11 -22.30
C LEU A 162 19.94 -9.47 -23.62
N GLY A 163 21.25 -9.35 -23.88
CA GLY A 163 21.83 -8.67 -25.05
C GLY A 163 21.50 -9.30 -26.41
N ILE A 164 20.97 -10.53 -26.43
CA ILE A 164 20.45 -11.18 -27.65
C ILE A 164 19.20 -10.45 -28.17
N LYS A 165 18.39 -9.87 -27.27
CA LYS A 165 17.09 -9.27 -27.58
C LYS A 165 17.07 -7.74 -27.49
N PHE A 166 17.89 -7.15 -26.61
CA PHE A 166 17.79 -5.73 -26.25
C PHE A 166 19.16 -5.07 -26.08
N GLY A 167 19.19 -3.76 -26.34
CA GLY A 167 20.37 -2.93 -26.26
C GLY A 167 21.10 -2.86 -27.60
N CYS A 168 21.29 -1.64 -28.10
CA CYS A 168 22.02 -1.41 -29.34
C CYS A 168 23.53 -1.50 -29.14
N ASP A 169 24.25 -1.78 -30.21
CA ASP A 169 25.71 -1.79 -30.19
C ASP A 169 26.26 -0.39 -29.84
N PRO A 170 27.10 -0.28 -28.78
CA PRO A 170 27.53 1.02 -28.28
C PRO A 170 28.52 1.75 -29.22
N VAL A 171 29.12 1.06 -30.19
CA VAL A 171 30.13 1.64 -31.10
C VAL A 171 29.52 2.00 -32.45
N THR A 172 28.66 1.13 -32.99
CA THR A 172 28.17 1.23 -34.37
C THR A 172 26.74 1.74 -34.49
N GLU A 173 25.85 1.34 -33.56
CA GLU A 173 24.42 1.67 -33.63
C GLU A 173 24.07 2.89 -32.78
N ALA A 174 24.52 2.93 -31.52
CA ALA A 174 24.18 4.00 -30.58
C ALA A 174 24.53 5.41 -31.10
N PRO A 175 25.72 5.68 -31.69
CA PRO A 175 26.02 7.00 -32.26
C PRO A 175 25.15 7.37 -33.47
N ARG A 176 24.62 6.37 -34.20
CA ARG A 176 23.71 6.56 -35.33
C ARG A 176 22.32 6.95 -34.83
N LEU A 177 21.84 6.25 -33.79
CA LEU A 177 20.56 6.49 -33.14
C LEU A 177 20.50 7.85 -32.43
N LEU A 178 21.58 8.26 -31.76
CA LEU A 178 21.68 9.59 -31.13
C LEU A 178 21.54 10.74 -32.16
N LYS A 179 22.17 10.59 -33.33
CA LYS A 179 22.02 11.56 -34.44
C LYS A 179 20.61 11.55 -35.01
N LEU A 180 19.98 10.39 -35.16
CA LEU A 180 18.60 10.28 -35.63
C LEU A 180 17.62 10.93 -34.64
N ALA A 181 17.78 10.71 -33.33
CA ALA A 181 16.96 11.35 -32.30
C ALA A 181 17.05 12.89 -32.38
N ALA A 182 18.25 13.44 -32.60
CA ALA A 182 18.45 14.88 -32.81
C ALA A 182 17.75 15.39 -34.08
N VAL A 183 17.85 14.67 -35.21
CA VAL A 183 17.15 15.00 -36.47
C VAL A 183 15.62 14.96 -36.30
N LEU A 184 15.11 14.02 -35.50
CA LEU A 184 13.69 13.92 -35.16
C LEU A 184 13.25 14.98 -34.13
N GLY A 185 14.16 15.75 -33.54
CA GLY A 185 13.85 16.68 -32.44
C GLY A 185 13.25 15.96 -31.23
N LEU A 186 13.86 14.83 -30.85
CA LEU A 186 13.62 14.09 -29.61
C LEU A 186 14.78 14.35 -28.65
N ASP A 187 14.48 14.47 -27.36
CA ASP A 187 15.49 14.78 -26.34
C ASP A 187 16.03 13.49 -25.69
N VAL A 188 17.31 13.22 -25.90
CA VAL A 188 18.00 12.12 -25.20
C VAL A 188 18.66 12.69 -23.94
N VAL A 189 18.23 12.20 -22.78
CA VAL A 189 18.68 12.67 -21.45
C VAL A 189 19.69 11.73 -20.80
N GLY A 190 19.90 10.53 -21.34
CA GLY A 190 20.71 9.52 -20.66
C GLY A 190 21.07 8.29 -21.46
N VAL A 191 21.84 7.42 -20.82
CA VAL A 191 22.24 6.09 -21.31
C VAL A 191 21.87 5.06 -20.25
N SER A 192 21.31 3.92 -20.66
CA SER A 192 21.16 2.73 -19.83
C SER A 192 21.91 1.53 -20.40
N PHE A 193 22.27 0.59 -19.55
CA PHE A 193 22.75 -0.75 -19.94
C PHE A 193 22.24 -1.76 -18.93
N HIS A 194 22.30 -3.06 -19.23
CA HIS A 194 21.97 -4.12 -18.27
C HIS A 194 22.85 -5.33 -18.53
N VAL A 195 23.43 -5.88 -17.46
CA VAL A 195 24.56 -6.82 -17.54
C VAL A 195 24.16 -8.29 -17.65
N GLY A 196 22.87 -8.57 -17.92
CA GLY A 196 22.22 -9.86 -17.69
C GLY A 196 21.74 -10.05 -16.24
N SER A 197 20.77 -10.95 -16.01
CA SER A 197 20.38 -11.36 -14.65
C SER A 197 21.37 -12.39 -14.12
N GLY A 198 21.74 -12.32 -12.84
CA GLY A 198 22.70 -13.25 -12.23
C GLY A 198 24.06 -13.22 -12.93
N ALA A 199 24.59 -12.03 -13.17
CA ALA A 199 25.90 -11.84 -13.79
C ALA A 199 27.02 -12.23 -12.82
N SER A 200 27.92 -13.12 -13.23
CA SER A 200 29.02 -13.62 -12.38
C SER A 200 30.27 -12.74 -12.42
N GLU A 201 30.33 -11.77 -13.35
CA GLU A 201 31.48 -10.92 -13.59
C GLU A 201 31.19 -9.49 -13.11
N THR A 202 31.78 -9.05 -12.00
CA THR A 202 31.55 -7.70 -11.45
C THR A 202 32.11 -6.59 -12.34
N ALA A 203 33.23 -6.84 -13.02
CA ALA A 203 33.91 -5.88 -13.91
C ALA A 203 33.06 -5.38 -15.11
N VAL A 204 31.97 -6.07 -15.45
CA VAL A 204 31.03 -5.64 -16.51
C VAL A 204 30.40 -4.28 -16.21
N TYR A 205 30.10 -3.96 -14.95
CA TYR A 205 29.51 -2.67 -14.59
C TYR A 205 30.47 -1.51 -14.89
N ALA A 206 31.76 -1.67 -14.60
CA ALA A 206 32.78 -0.67 -14.95
C ALA A 206 32.88 -0.47 -16.48
N ARG A 207 32.82 -1.56 -17.27
CA ARG A 207 32.75 -1.45 -18.74
C ARG A 207 31.52 -0.69 -19.21
N GLY A 208 30.35 -0.98 -18.66
CA GLY A 208 29.10 -0.30 -18.99
C GLY A 208 29.16 1.20 -18.71
N ILE A 209 29.68 1.59 -17.54
CA ILE A 209 29.88 2.99 -17.14
C ILE A 209 30.88 3.69 -18.09
N ALA A 210 31.99 3.04 -18.46
CA ALA A 210 32.97 3.59 -19.42
C ALA A 210 32.38 3.81 -20.83
N LEU A 211 31.58 2.86 -21.32
CA LEU A 211 30.86 2.95 -22.59
C LEU A 211 29.82 4.08 -22.55
N ALA A 212 29.03 4.14 -21.47
CA ALA A 212 28.07 5.22 -21.26
C ALA A 212 28.76 6.59 -21.24
N ARG A 213 29.92 6.75 -20.60
CA ARG A 213 30.70 7.99 -20.60
C ARG A 213 31.13 8.43 -22.00
N THR A 214 31.46 7.47 -22.87
CA THR A 214 31.78 7.75 -24.28
C THR A 214 30.56 8.24 -25.04
N LEU A 215 29.39 7.62 -24.82
CA LEU A 215 28.13 8.02 -25.46
C LEU A 215 27.56 9.33 -24.93
N PHE A 216 27.80 9.68 -23.66
CA PHE A 216 27.49 11.01 -23.11
C PHE A 216 28.21 12.13 -23.87
N ARG A 217 29.43 11.90 -24.37
CA ARG A 217 30.14 12.84 -25.25
C ARG A 217 29.51 12.89 -26.63
N ALA A 218 29.35 11.73 -27.28
CA ALA A 218 28.77 11.62 -28.62
C ALA A 218 27.34 12.20 -28.72
N ALA A 219 26.53 12.06 -27.66
CA ALA A 219 25.19 12.64 -27.58
C ALA A 219 25.23 14.18 -27.50
N ARG A 220 26.14 14.75 -26.69
CA ARG A 220 26.35 16.21 -26.61
C ARG A 220 26.87 16.77 -27.94
N ASP A 221 27.78 16.07 -28.60
CA ASP A 221 28.28 16.43 -29.94
C ASP A 221 27.18 16.36 -31.02
N ALA A 222 26.17 15.51 -30.82
CA ALA A 222 24.97 15.43 -31.66
C ALA A 222 23.87 16.46 -31.29
N GLY A 223 24.08 17.30 -30.28
CA GLY A 223 23.16 18.37 -29.85
C GLY A 223 22.34 18.08 -28.60
N HIS A 224 22.46 16.90 -27.97
CA HIS A 224 21.73 16.54 -26.75
C HIS A 224 22.37 17.19 -25.52
N ALA A 225 21.95 18.41 -25.19
CA ALA A 225 22.50 19.18 -24.08
C ALA A 225 22.13 18.61 -22.69
N ARG A 226 21.00 17.88 -22.58
CA ARG A 226 20.43 17.40 -21.30
C ARG A 226 20.87 15.99 -20.89
N MET A 227 22.04 15.54 -21.34
CA MET A 227 22.64 14.27 -20.89
C MET A 227 23.00 14.34 -19.40
N GLN A 228 22.07 13.89 -18.57
CA GLN A 228 22.00 14.06 -17.10
C GLN A 228 21.62 12.79 -16.33
N LEU A 229 21.24 11.69 -17.01
CA LEU A 229 20.82 10.43 -16.39
C LEU A 229 21.70 9.27 -16.84
N LEU A 230 22.35 8.60 -15.90
CA LEU A 230 22.99 7.31 -16.10
C LEU A 230 22.16 6.24 -15.40
N ASP A 231 21.85 5.17 -16.11
CA ASP A 231 21.17 4.00 -15.58
C ASP A 231 22.07 2.77 -15.76
N ILE A 232 22.42 2.11 -14.66
CA ILE A 232 23.32 0.94 -14.67
C ILE A 232 22.55 -0.39 -14.75
N GLY A 233 21.22 -0.34 -14.90
CA GLY A 233 20.35 -1.50 -15.08
C GLY A 233 20.29 -2.41 -13.86
N GLY A 234 19.85 -3.65 -14.08
CA GLY A 234 19.80 -4.71 -13.08
C GLY A 234 20.96 -5.71 -13.24
N GLY A 235 20.83 -6.85 -12.54
CA GLY A 235 21.83 -7.94 -12.53
C GLY A 235 22.40 -8.25 -11.15
N PHE A 236 22.12 -7.40 -10.15
CA PHE A 236 22.56 -7.55 -8.76
C PHE A 236 22.08 -8.86 -8.12
N PRO A 237 22.94 -9.54 -7.34
CA PRO A 237 22.65 -10.84 -6.77
C PRO A 237 21.66 -10.71 -5.59
N GLY A 238 20.89 -11.76 -5.31
CA GLY A 238 19.61 -11.66 -4.57
C GLY A 238 19.35 -12.71 -3.50
N GLY A 239 20.05 -13.83 -3.53
CA GLY A 239 19.91 -14.91 -2.56
C GLY A 239 20.46 -14.55 -1.18
N ARG A 240 20.11 -15.37 -0.19
CA ARG A 240 20.51 -15.25 1.23
C ARG A 240 22.02 -15.34 1.49
N HIS A 241 22.79 -15.92 0.56
CA HIS A 241 24.24 -16.10 0.65
C HIS A 241 25.03 -15.16 -0.27
N ASP A 242 24.33 -14.32 -1.03
CA ASP A 242 24.94 -13.40 -1.99
C ASP A 242 25.42 -12.13 -1.29
N ASP A 243 26.61 -11.64 -1.67
CA ASP A 243 27.10 -10.33 -1.28
C ASP A 243 27.15 -9.38 -2.49
N ILE A 244 26.80 -8.11 -2.24
CA ILE A 244 26.83 -7.02 -3.22
C ILE A 244 28.07 -6.11 -3.03
N CYS A 245 28.87 -6.30 -1.99
CA CYS A 245 30.01 -5.41 -1.67
C CYS A 245 30.98 -5.22 -2.85
N GLU A 246 31.42 -6.30 -3.50
CA GLU A 246 32.34 -6.22 -4.64
C GLU A 246 31.72 -5.45 -5.83
N VAL A 247 30.45 -5.74 -6.16
CA VAL A 247 29.71 -5.04 -7.21
C VAL A 247 29.59 -3.54 -6.90
N ALA A 248 29.29 -3.19 -5.65
CA ALA A 248 29.20 -1.80 -5.20
C ALA A 248 30.56 -1.07 -5.25
N GLU A 249 31.66 -1.74 -4.86
CA GLU A 249 33.01 -1.18 -4.95
C GLU A 249 33.40 -0.88 -6.41
N VAL A 250 33.21 -1.85 -7.32
CA VAL A 250 33.49 -1.67 -8.76
C VAL A 250 32.65 -0.54 -9.36
N ILE A 251 31.36 -0.45 -9.01
CA ILE A 251 30.48 0.64 -9.46
C ILE A 251 30.95 1.99 -8.92
N ASN A 252 31.23 2.11 -7.63
CA ASN A 252 31.65 3.37 -7.02
C ASN A 252 32.97 3.89 -7.63
N LEU A 253 33.95 3.03 -7.84
CA LEU A 253 35.22 3.38 -8.48
C LEU A 253 35.02 3.86 -9.93
N ALA A 254 34.25 3.13 -10.73
CA ALA A 254 33.96 3.51 -12.11
C ALA A 254 33.11 4.79 -12.22
N LEU A 255 32.18 5.02 -11.28
CA LEU A 255 31.42 6.25 -11.19
C LEU A 255 32.30 7.45 -10.80
N GLU A 256 33.30 7.26 -9.94
CA GLU A 256 34.24 8.33 -9.58
C GLU A 256 35.16 8.70 -10.76
N GLU A 257 35.69 7.71 -11.48
CA GLU A 257 36.55 7.93 -12.65
C GLU A 257 35.80 8.62 -13.80
N HIS A 258 34.58 8.17 -14.11
CA HIS A 258 33.89 8.57 -15.34
C HIS A 258 32.84 9.65 -15.16
N PHE A 259 32.21 9.74 -13.98
CA PHE A 259 31.10 10.65 -13.69
C PHE A 259 31.25 11.30 -12.31
N PRO A 260 32.13 12.31 -12.13
CA PRO A 260 32.35 12.95 -10.84
C PRO A 260 31.06 13.41 -10.12
N LEU A 261 31.10 13.50 -8.79
CA LEU A 261 29.94 13.83 -7.96
C LEU A 261 29.17 15.07 -8.47
N GLY A 262 27.84 14.95 -8.59
CA GLY A 262 26.96 16.03 -9.06
C GLY A 262 26.95 16.25 -10.58
N SER A 263 27.74 15.51 -11.37
CA SER A 263 27.75 15.64 -12.85
C SER A 263 26.59 14.93 -13.56
N VAL A 264 25.95 13.97 -12.91
CA VAL A 264 24.88 13.11 -13.46
C VAL A 264 24.04 12.54 -12.31
N ARG A 265 22.75 12.32 -12.53
CA ARG A 265 21.90 11.46 -11.69
C ARG A 265 22.19 10.01 -12.05
N VAL A 266 22.44 9.15 -11.06
CA VAL A 266 22.66 7.71 -11.30
C VAL A 266 21.52 6.90 -10.70
N ILE A 267 20.90 6.06 -11.52
CA ILE A 267 19.88 5.09 -11.12
C ILE A 267 20.33 3.67 -11.46
N ALA A 268 19.62 2.67 -10.94
CA ALA A 268 19.77 1.27 -11.31
C ALA A 268 18.40 0.57 -11.28
N GLU A 269 18.28 -0.61 -11.89
CA GLU A 269 17.05 -1.42 -12.00
C GLU A 269 17.09 -2.72 -11.14
N PRO A 270 17.35 -2.68 -9.81
CA PRO A 270 17.40 -3.89 -8.98
C PRO A 270 16.01 -4.53 -8.81
N GLY A 271 15.78 -5.68 -9.46
CA GLY A 271 14.66 -6.57 -9.18
C GLY A 271 15.02 -7.64 -8.13
N ARG A 272 15.73 -8.68 -8.58
CA ARG A 272 16.09 -9.88 -7.78
C ARG A 272 16.70 -9.53 -6.42
N TYR A 273 17.55 -8.51 -6.39
CA TYR A 273 18.20 -8.00 -5.17
C TYR A 273 17.21 -7.78 -4.03
N PHE A 274 16.05 -7.15 -4.28
CA PHE A 274 15.07 -6.86 -3.24
C PHE A 274 14.17 -8.05 -2.91
N ALA A 275 13.81 -8.85 -3.91
CA ALA A 275 12.73 -9.80 -3.78
C ALA A 275 13.18 -11.22 -3.36
N ALA A 276 14.26 -11.76 -3.93
CA ALA A 276 14.57 -13.20 -3.84
C ALA A 276 14.62 -13.74 -2.40
N ALA A 277 15.58 -13.28 -1.59
CA ALA A 277 15.74 -13.76 -0.21
C ALA A 277 14.59 -13.39 0.75
N ALA A 278 13.67 -12.49 0.36
CA ALA A 278 12.55 -12.06 1.19
C ALA A 278 11.44 -13.11 1.27
N TYR A 279 11.29 -14.01 0.29
CA TYR A 279 10.21 -14.99 0.26
C TYR A 279 10.71 -16.42 0.53
N THR A 280 9.95 -17.17 1.30
CA THR A 280 10.13 -18.61 1.51
C THR A 280 8.80 -19.31 1.23
N LEU A 281 8.81 -20.29 0.33
CA LEU A 281 7.66 -21.10 -0.05
C LEU A 281 7.61 -22.37 0.81
N ALA A 282 6.41 -22.78 1.22
CA ALA A 282 6.13 -24.08 1.80
C ALA A 282 5.16 -24.85 0.89
N ALA A 283 5.49 -26.10 0.58
CA ALA A 283 4.65 -26.99 -0.25
C ALA A 283 4.52 -28.38 0.39
N MET A 284 3.30 -28.91 0.42
CA MET A 284 2.95 -30.19 1.05
C MET A 284 3.12 -31.33 0.07
N VAL A 285 3.72 -32.44 0.51
CA VAL A 285 3.72 -33.73 -0.20
C VAL A 285 2.31 -34.33 -0.12
N HIS A 286 1.54 -34.22 -1.20
CA HIS A 286 0.17 -34.74 -1.26
C HIS A 286 0.09 -36.17 -1.84
N ALA A 287 1.13 -36.63 -2.54
CA ALA A 287 1.25 -38.01 -2.98
C ALA A 287 2.71 -38.50 -3.01
N LYS A 288 2.89 -39.81 -2.88
CA LYS A 288 4.19 -40.50 -2.92
C LYS A 288 4.07 -41.74 -3.81
N ARG A 289 5.11 -42.04 -4.59
CA ARG A 289 5.24 -43.29 -5.36
C ARG A 289 6.67 -43.82 -5.26
N GLU A 290 6.81 -45.06 -4.81
CA GLU A 290 8.09 -45.76 -4.83
C GLU A 290 8.24 -46.51 -6.17
N VAL A 291 9.43 -46.41 -6.76
CA VAL A 291 9.79 -47.08 -8.01
C VAL A 291 10.95 -48.02 -7.69
N ALA A 292 10.65 -49.32 -7.69
CA ALA A 292 11.67 -50.36 -7.59
C ALA A 292 12.65 -50.20 -8.76
N SER A 293 13.95 -50.22 -8.46
CA SER A 293 14.96 -50.11 -9.50
C SER A 293 14.94 -51.34 -10.42
N LYS A 294 15.38 -51.15 -11.67
CA LYS A 294 15.45 -52.22 -12.67
C LYS A 294 16.63 -53.17 -12.44
N ASP A 295 17.64 -52.71 -11.72
CA ASP A 295 18.81 -53.51 -11.33
C ASP A 295 18.68 -53.91 -9.84
N CYS A 296 18.73 -55.22 -9.57
CA CYS A 296 18.40 -55.83 -8.28
C CYS A 296 19.22 -55.33 -7.07
N ASP A 297 20.37 -54.67 -7.31
CA ASP A 297 21.32 -54.20 -6.30
C ASP A 297 21.27 -52.67 -6.06
N SER A 298 20.26 -51.96 -6.59
CA SER A 298 20.22 -50.49 -6.54
C SER A 298 19.06 -49.92 -5.73
N GLU A 299 19.32 -48.79 -5.05
CA GLU A 299 18.41 -48.12 -4.10
C GLU A 299 17.05 -47.79 -4.75
N THR A 300 15.95 -48.03 -4.04
CA THR A 300 14.59 -47.67 -4.47
C THR A 300 14.48 -46.16 -4.70
N HIS A 301 14.03 -45.75 -5.88
CA HIS A 301 13.82 -44.34 -6.20
C HIS A 301 12.43 -43.88 -5.75
N THR A 302 12.33 -42.77 -5.02
CA THR A 302 11.05 -42.25 -4.51
C THR A 302 10.60 -40.99 -5.25
N MET A 303 9.38 -40.99 -5.77
CA MET A 303 8.75 -39.80 -6.35
C MET A 303 7.82 -39.17 -5.32
N TYR A 304 8.04 -37.89 -5.01
CA TYR A 304 7.15 -37.07 -4.19
C TYR A 304 6.42 -36.06 -5.08
N PHE A 305 5.12 -35.92 -4.88
CA PHE A 305 4.28 -34.94 -5.58
C PHE A 305 3.85 -33.89 -4.57
N ILE A 306 4.20 -32.63 -4.85
CA ILE A 306 3.88 -31.48 -4.01
C ILE A 306 2.75 -30.64 -4.62
N ASN A 307 2.05 -29.90 -3.78
CA ASN A 307 0.88 -29.08 -4.13
C ASN A 307 1.19 -27.78 -4.90
N ASP A 308 2.43 -27.57 -5.37
CA ASP A 308 2.86 -26.48 -6.25
C ASP A 308 3.92 -26.99 -7.25
N GLY A 309 4.00 -26.41 -8.44
CA GLY A 309 4.73 -26.98 -9.59
C GLY A 309 5.38 -25.96 -10.52
N VAL A 310 5.91 -26.42 -11.64
CA VAL A 310 6.60 -25.59 -12.65
C VAL A 310 5.66 -24.62 -13.39
N TYR A 311 4.35 -24.84 -13.30
CA TYR A 311 3.32 -23.92 -13.79
C TYR A 311 2.87 -22.89 -12.74
N GLY A 312 3.15 -23.16 -11.47
CA GLY A 312 2.96 -22.26 -10.33
C GLY A 312 4.28 -21.58 -9.97
N SER A 313 4.73 -21.70 -8.72
CA SER A 313 5.91 -20.99 -8.21
C SER A 313 7.24 -21.42 -8.84
N PHE A 314 7.35 -22.68 -9.28
CA PHE A 314 8.62 -23.25 -9.78
C PHE A 314 8.89 -22.98 -11.27
N ASN A 315 8.09 -22.13 -11.91
CA ASN A 315 8.35 -21.67 -13.28
C ASN A 315 9.76 -21.03 -13.43
N CYS A 316 10.32 -20.51 -12.33
CA CYS A 316 11.68 -20.00 -12.24
C CYS A 316 12.76 -21.03 -12.60
N VAL A 317 12.51 -22.33 -12.43
CA VAL A 317 13.42 -23.41 -12.87
C VAL A 317 13.53 -23.44 -14.40
N LEU A 318 12.43 -23.17 -15.10
CA LEU A 318 12.34 -23.16 -16.56
C LEU A 318 12.80 -21.82 -17.17
N TYR A 319 12.23 -20.71 -16.70
CA TYR A 319 12.40 -19.39 -17.32
C TYR A 319 13.58 -18.58 -16.78
N ASP A 320 13.91 -18.75 -15.50
CA ASP A 320 14.95 -17.99 -14.80
C ASP A 320 16.18 -18.87 -14.48
N HIS A 321 16.14 -20.15 -14.89
CA HIS A 321 17.17 -21.17 -14.66
C HIS A 321 17.60 -21.28 -13.18
N GLN A 322 16.64 -21.14 -12.25
CA GLN A 322 16.91 -21.24 -10.81
C GLN A 322 17.23 -22.66 -10.37
N GLN A 323 18.22 -22.77 -9.48
CA GLN A 323 18.50 -24.00 -8.74
C GLN A 323 17.81 -23.93 -7.38
N VAL A 324 16.61 -24.50 -7.29
CA VAL A 324 15.86 -24.58 -6.04
C VAL A 324 16.38 -25.73 -5.16
N VAL A 325 16.29 -25.57 -3.85
CA VAL A 325 16.67 -26.59 -2.86
C VAL A 325 15.44 -26.94 -2.03
N ALA A 326 15.07 -28.23 -2.03
CA ALA A 326 14.03 -28.76 -1.17
C ALA A 326 14.61 -29.07 0.21
N GLU A 327 14.14 -28.38 1.24
CA GLU A 327 14.50 -28.63 2.64
C GLU A 327 13.28 -29.23 3.37
N PRO A 328 13.35 -30.45 3.95
CA PRO A 328 12.27 -30.97 4.79
C PRO A 328 11.99 -30.04 5.98
N LEU A 329 10.71 -29.69 6.19
CA LEU A 329 10.32 -28.82 7.31
C LEU A 329 10.68 -29.47 8.67
N ASN A 330 10.51 -30.78 8.78
CA ASN A 330 10.80 -31.57 9.96
C ASN A 330 11.84 -32.64 9.62
N ASP A 331 13.11 -32.25 9.52
CA ASP A 331 14.22 -33.19 9.38
C ASP A 331 14.50 -33.91 10.72
N ASN A 332 14.41 -35.24 10.70
CA ASN A 332 14.69 -36.12 11.83
C ASN A 332 16.04 -36.84 11.72
N GLY A 333 16.87 -36.49 10.73
CA GLY A 333 18.16 -37.12 10.47
C GLY A 333 18.08 -38.50 9.81
N SER A 334 16.94 -38.83 9.17
CA SER A 334 16.78 -40.11 8.45
C SER A 334 17.75 -40.23 7.26
N PRO A 335 18.17 -41.46 6.89
CA PRO A 335 19.00 -41.69 5.71
C PRO A 335 18.39 -41.12 4.43
N LEU A 336 19.21 -40.45 3.61
CA LEU A 336 18.76 -39.81 2.38
C LEU A 336 18.70 -40.80 1.20
N SER A 337 17.52 -41.01 0.62
CA SER A 337 17.29 -41.90 -0.53
C SER A 337 17.19 -41.12 -1.87
N PRO A 338 17.56 -41.74 -3.01
CA PRO A 338 17.36 -41.15 -4.33
C PRO A 338 15.89 -40.85 -4.56
N SER A 339 15.60 -39.59 -4.91
CA SER A 339 14.25 -39.06 -4.98
C SER A 339 14.08 -38.08 -6.14
N SER A 340 12.83 -37.82 -6.51
CA SER A 340 12.44 -36.70 -7.37
C SER A 340 11.18 -36.01 -6.86
N VAL A 341 11.10 -34.69 -7.08
CA VAL A 341 9.96 -33.84 -6.65
C VAL A 341 9.24 -33.33 -7.89
N TRP A 342 7.92 -33.52 -7.89
CA TRP A 342 7.00 -33.22 -8.99
C TRP A 342 5.92 -32.27 -8.50
N GLY A 343 5.41 -31.43 -9.38
CA GLY A 343 4.22 -30.62 -9.09
C GLY A 343 2.91 -31.41 -9.21
N PRO A 344 1.76 -30.73 -9.04
CA PRO A 344 0.46 -31.38 -8.95
C PRO A 344 -0.23 -31.57 -10.32
N THR A 345 0.33 -31.05 -11.42
CA THR A 345 -0.35 -31.04 -12.72
C THR A 345 -0.32 -32.39 -13.44
N CYS A 346 -1.11 -32.53 -14.50
CA CYS A 346 -1.13 -33.77 -15.29
C CYS A 346 0.00 -33.84 -16.35
N ASP A 347 0.92 -32.88 -16.39
CA ASP A 347 2.01 -32.82 -17.35
C ASP A 347 3.28 -33.51 -16.83
N GLY A 348 3.90 -34.34 -17.66
CA GLY A 348 5.19 -34.97 -17.36
C GLY A 348 6.37 -33.99 -17.35
N LEU A 349 6.17 -32.74 -17.79
CA LEU A 349 7.14 -31.65 -17.63
C LEU A 349 7.11 -31.01 -16.23
N ASP A 350 6.13 -31.31 -15.39
CA ASP A 350 5.97 -30.77 -14.04
C ASP A 350 6.89 -31.45 -13.01
N CYS A 351 8.19 -31.42 -13.30
CA CYS A 351 9.25 -32.02 -12.52
C CYS A 351 10.13 -30.89 -11.94
N VAL A 352 9.94 -30.57 -10.66
CA VAL A 352 10.64 -29.48 -9.96
C VAL A 352 12.09 -29.87 -9.65
N LEU A 353 12.31 -31.10 -9.20
CA LEU A 353 13.64 -31.67 -8.94
C LEU A 353 13.73 -33.09 -9.52
N PRO A 354 14.34 -33.29 -10.70
CA PRO A 354 14.44 -34.62 -11.31
C PRO A 354 15.37 -35.57 -10.55
N HIS A 355 16.37 -35.03 -9.84
CA HIS A 355 17.33 -35.79 -9.04
C HIS A 355 17.66 -35.02 -7.75
N VAL A 356 17.21 -35.55 -6.62
CA VAL A 356 17.53 -35.05 -5.27
C VAL A 356 17.71 -36.24 -4.32
N ARG A 357 18.42 -36.07 -3.20
CA ARG A 357 18.40 -37.05 -2.10
C ARG A 357 17.65 -36.43 -0.92
N LEU A 358 16.57 -37.08 -0.50
CA LEU A 358 15.69 -36.62 0.59
C LEU A 358 15.55 -37.75 1.63
N PRO A 359 15.23 -37.45 2.89
CA PRO A 359 14.79 -38.48 3.82
C PRO A 359 13.47 -39.10 3.33
N THR A 360 13.03 -40.19 3.98
CA THR A 360 11.70 -40.73 3.73
C THR A 360 10.63 -39.76 4.23
N LEU A 361 9.88 -39.16 3.30
CA LEU A 361 8.72 -38.32 3.57
C LEU A 361 7.42 -39.12 3.43
N ASN A 362 6.38 -38.66 4.10
CA ASN A 362 5.03 -39.18 4.09
C ASN A 362 4.08 -38.18 3.41
N ILE A 363 2.85 -38.62 3.12
CA ILE A 363 1.79 -37.71 2.69
C ILE A 363 1.42 -36.81 3.88
N GLY A 364 1.38 -35.50 3.65
CA GLY A 364 1.21 -34.48 4.69
C GLY A 364 2.52 -33.86 5.20
N ASP A 365 3.69 -34.42 4.87
CA ASP A 365 4.98 -33.79 5.18
C ASP A 365 5.22 -32.58 4.25
N TRP A 366 5.93 -31.57 4.77
CA TRP A 366 6.17 -30.31 4.05
C TRP A 366 7.63 -30.14 3.62
N LEU A 367 7.81 -29.62 2.41
CA LEU A 367 9.08 -29.14 1.87
C LEU A 367 9.10 -27.61 1.86
N VAL A 368 10.22 -27.05 2.29
CA VAL A 368 10.50 -25.61 2.35
C VAL A 368 11.50 -25.25 1.24
N PHE A 369 11.19 -24.17 0.52
CA PHE A 369 12.01 -23.65 -0.56
C PHE A 369 12.30 -22.17 -0.29
N ARG A 370 13.57 -21.86 -0.03
CA ARG A 370 14.04 -20.50 0.29
C ARG A 370 14.43 -19.74 -0.99
N ASP A 371 14.55 -18.42 -0.86
CA ASP A 371 14.95 -17.50 -1.93
C ASP A 371 13.96 -17.43 -3.12
N MET A 372 12.71 -17.85 -2.89
CA MET A 372 11.65 -18.03 -3.89
C MET A 372 10.88 -16.75 -4.25
N GLY A 373 11.49 -15.57 -4.05
CA GLY A 373 10.81 -14.28 -4.19
C GLY A 373 10.97 -13.56 -5.52
N ALA A 374 11.81 -14.05 -6.43
CA ALA A 374 12.14 -13.36 -7.68
C ALA A 374 11.82 -14.25 -8.89
N TYR A 375 11.02 -13.72 -9.83
CA TYR A 375 10.60 -14.41 -11.05
C TYR A 375 9.85 -15.73 -10.79
N THR A 376 9.04 -15.75 -9.72
CA THR A 376 8.17 -16.84 -9.32
C THR A 376 6.71 -16.45 -9.54
N LEU A 377 6.08 -15.79 -8.56
CA LEU A 377 4.66 -15.38 -8.58
C LEU A 377 4.21 -14.63 -9.85
N PRO A 378 4.94 -13.65 -10.44
CA PRO A 378 4.46 -12.88 -11.60
C PRO A 378 4.29 -13.69 -12.89
N VAL A 379 4.82 -14.91 -12.92
CA VAL A 379 4.79 -15.83 -14.07
C VAL A 379 4.00 -17.11 -13.74
N ALA A 380 3.56 -17.27 -12.48
CA ALA A 380 2.71 -18.36 -12.05
C ALA A 380 1.34 -18.30 -12.73
N SER A 381 0.76 -19.47 -13.00
CA SER A 381 -0.52 -19.60 -13.69
C SER A 381 -1.39 -20.66 -13.05
N ALA A 382 -2.71 -20.46 -13.05
CA ALA A 382 -3.68 -21.45 -12.57
C ALA A 382 -3.90 -22.60 -13.58
N PHE A 383 -2.82 -23.12 -14.16
CA PHE A 383 -2.87 -24.24 -15.10
C PHE A 383 -3.42 -25.50 -14.40
N ASN A 384 -4.18 -26.31 -15.14
CA ASN A 384 -5.04 -27.38 -14.61
C ASN A 384 -6.07 -26.96 -13.51
N GLY A 385 -6.19 -25.67 -13.16
CA GLY A 385 -7.11 -25.18 -12.14
C GLY A 385 -6.55 -25.15 -10.71
N PHE A 386 -5.25 -25.42 -10.52
CA PHE A 386 -4.59 -25.24 -9.22
C PHE A 386 -4.46 -23.74 -8.91
N PRO A 387 -4.75 -23.29 -7.68
CA PRO A 387 -4.61 -21.88 -7.31
C PRO A 387 -3.13 -21.48 -7.24
N VAL A 388 -2.86 -20.19 -7.46
CA VAL A 388 -1.54 -19.60 -7.14
C VAL A 388 -1.44 -19.42 -5.62
N PRO A 389 -0.32 -19.76 -4.96
CA PRO A 389 -0.15 -19.64 -3.50
C PRO A 389 -0.52 -18.26 -2.92
N THR A 390 -1.10 -18.26 -1.72
CA THR A 390 -1.49 -17.03 -1.01
C THR A 390 -0.37 -16.47 -0.10
N VAL A 391 -0.56 -15.24 0.38
CA VAL A 391 0.34 -14.50 1.28
C VAL A 391 -0.48 -13.88 2.43
N VAL A 392 -0.01 -13.94 3.69
CA VAL A 392 -0.87 -13.80 4.90
C VAL A 392 -0.36 -12.76 5.93
N GLY A 393 -1.28 -12.10 6.64
CA GLY A 393 -1.05 -11.42 7.93
C GLY A 393 -2.34 -10.92 8.61
N VAL A 394 -2.36 -9.97 9.58
CA VAL A 394 -3.62 -9.55 10.31
C VAL A 394 -3.77 -8.02 10.65
N SER A 395 -5.02 -7.48 10.70
CA SER A 395 -5.45 -6.15 11.25
C SER A 395 -6.91 -6.20 11.79
N PHE A 396 -7.40 -5.19 12.55
CA PHE A 396 -8.82 -5.06 12.97
C PHE A 396 -9.32 -3.60 13.07
N HIS A 397 -10.63 -3.36 12.83
CA HIS A 397 -11.24 -2.02 12.76
C HIS A 397 -12.52 -1.92 13.63
N VAL A 398 -12.59 -0.90 14.50
CA VAL A 398 -13.82 -0.56 15.26
C VAL A 398 -14.73 0.33 14.41
N GLY A 399 -16.00 -0.05 14.27
CA GLY A 399 -16.99 0.61 13.40
C GLY A 399 -17.14 2.12 13.64
N SER A 400 -17.52 2.85 12.60
CA SER A 400 -17.59 4.31 12.67
C SER A 400 -18.72 4.81 13.59
N GLY A 401 -18.46 5.84 14.40
CA GLY A 401 -19.47 6.47 15.27
C GLY A 401 -19.76 5.73 16.59
N ALA A 402 -18.80 4.95 17.11
CA ALA A 402 -18.96 4.23 18.37
C ALA A 402 -19.07 5.19 19.58
N SER A 403 -20.30 5.46 20.03
CA SER A 403 -20.59 6.28 21.22
C SER A 403 -20.44 5.52 22.54
N GLU A 404 -20.45 4.19 22.53
CA GLU A 404 -20.15 3.38 23.70
C GLU A 404 -18.63 3.26 23.86
N THR A 405 -18.04 4.09 24.72
CA THR A 405 -16.60 4.12 25.03
C THR A 405 -16.04 2.74 25.42
N ALA A 406 -16.86 1.92 26.09
CA ALA A 406 -16.51 0.55 26.46
C ALA A 406 -16.26 -0.40 25.26
N VAL A 407 -16.68 -0.07 24.03
CA VAL A 407 -16.32 -0.85 22.83
C VAL A 407 -14.81 -0.81 22.60
N TYR A 408 -14.16 0.33 22.82
CA TYR A 408 -12.71 0.46 22.70
C TYR A 408 -11.98 -0.39 23.73
N ALA A 409 -12.40 -0.33 25.00
CA ALA A 409 -11.84 -1.17 26.06
C ALA A 409 -12.04 -2.67 25.74
N ARG A 410 -13.23 -3.09 25.27
CA ARG A 410 -13.47 -4.48 24.83
C ARG A 410 -12.63 -4.88 23.62
N GLY A 411 -12.43 -3.98 22.66
CA GLY A 411 -11.56 -4.19 21.50
C GLY A 411 -10.10 -4.38 21.92
N ILE A 412 -9.60 -3.56 22.83
CA ILE A 412 -8.24 -3.65 23.40
C ILE A 412 -8.11 -4.90 24.28
N ALA A 413 -9.13 -5.30 25.04
CA ALA A 413 -9.16 -6.54 25.83
C ALA A 413 -9.18 -7.80 24.95
N LEU A 414 -9.95 -7.78 23.86
CA LEU A 414 -9.97 -8.85 22.86
C LEU A 414 -8.65 -8.91 22.12
N ALA A 415 -8.09 -7.77 21.70
CA ALA A 415 -6.75 -7.67 21.16
C ALA A 415 -5.74 -8.25 22.16
N ARG A 416 -5.84 -7.96 23.46
CA ARG A 416 -4.97 -8.59 24.46
C ARG A 416 -5.14 -10.09 24.56
N THR A 417 -6.34 -10.60 24.37
CA THR A 417 -6.60 -12.04 24.30
C THR A 417 -5.97 -12.64 23.04
N LEU A 418 -6.03 -11.95 21.90
CA LEU A 418 -5.34 -12.32 20.66
C LEU A 418 -3.81 -12.24 20.81
N PHE A 419 -3.24 -11.17 21.37
CA PHE A 419 -1.81 -11.05 21.66
C PHE A 419 -1.34 -12.09 22.68
N ARG A 420 -2.20 -12.52 23.62
CA ARG A 420 -1.90 -13.63 24.54
C ARG A 420 -1.94 -14.96 23.81
N ALA A 421 -3.01 -15.27 23.07
CA ALA A 421 -3.12 -16.49 22.28
C ALA A 421 -1.99 -16.61 21.24
N ALA A 422 -1.66 -15.51 20.56
CA ALA A 422 -0.53 -15.39 19.65
C ALA A 422 0.80 -15.70 20.36
N ARG A 423 1.09 -15.04 21.49
CA ARG A 423 2.29 -15.31 22.31
C ARG A 423 2.33 -16.74 22.85
N ASP A 424 1.20 -17.27 23.30
CA ASP A 424 1.07 -18.61 23.86
C ASP A 424 1.14 -19.68 22.74
N ALA A 425 0.91 -19.29 21.47
CA ALA A 425 1.19 -20.03 20.25
C ALA A 425 2.55 -19.70 19.59
N GLY A 426 3.44 -18.93 20.26
CA GLY A 426 4.80 -18.62 19.82
C GLY A 426 5.03 -17.23 19.20
N HIS A 427 3.98 -16.58 18.69
CA HIS A 427 4.04 -15.28 18.02
C HIS A 427 4.10 -14.07 18.98
N ALA A 428 5.21 -13.86 19.68
CA ALA A 428 5.22 -12.86 20.76
C ALA A 428 5.32 -11.34 20.35
N ARG A 429 5.96 -10.89 19.22
CA ARG A 429 5.94 -9.47 18.74
C ARG A 429 4.72 -9.23 17.88
N MET A 430 3.58 -9.63 18.39
CA MET A 430 2.47 -8.73 18.26
C MET A 430 2.87 -7.44 19.05
N GLN A 431 3.51 -6.51 18.33
CA GLN A 431 4.11 -5.27 18.85
C GLN A 431 3.47 -4.01 18.25
N LEU A 432 2.54 -4.16 17.30
CA LEU A 432 1.73 -3.08 16.77
C LEU A 432 0.27 -3.37 17.13
N LEU A 433 -0.33 -2.45 17.88
CA LEU A 433 -1.77 -2.44 18.16
C LEU A 433 -2.37 -1.28 17.37
N ASP A 434 -3.08 -1.59 16.29
CA ASP A 434 -4.03 -0.65 15.72
C ASP A 434 -5.31 -0.70 16.54
N ILE A 435 -5.81 0.44 17.00
CA ILE A 435 -7.12 0.53 17.68
C ILE A 435 -8.24 0.93 16.72
N GLY A 436 -7.93 1.07 15.42
CA GLY A 436 -8.85 1.43 14.36
C GLY A 436 -9.34 2.87 14.47
N GLY A 437 -10.50 3.15 13.87
CA GLY A 437 -11.13 4.46 13.86
C GLY A 437 -12.33 4.62 14.78
N GLY A 438 -13.38 5.25 14.25
CA GLY A 438 -14.66 5.46 14.93
C GLY A 438 -14.73 6.60 15.95
N PHE A 439 -13.59 7.21 16.30
CA PHE A 439 -13.50 8.31 17.27
C PHE A 439 -14.56 9.39 17.04
N PRO A 440 -15.31 9.78 18.09
CA PRO A 440 -16.32 10.82 17.99
C PRO A 440 -15.63 12.18 17.76
N GLY A 441 -16.33 13.14 17.16
CA GLY A 441 -15.70 14.31 16.54
C GLY A 441 -16.61 15.52 16.32
N GLY A 442 -17.85 15.44 16.80
CA GLY A 442 -18.75 16.58 16.88
C GLY A 442 -18.41 17.48 18.07
N ARG A 443 -18.90 18.71 18.03
CA ARG A 443 -18.64 19.78 19.00
C ARG A 443 -18.98 19.48 20.47
N HIS A 444 -19.81 18.47 20.72
CA HIS A 444 -20.27 18.06 22.05
C HIS A 444 -19.63 16.74 22.52
N ASP A 445 -18.82 16.11 21.65
CA ASP A 445 -18.18 14.85 21.95
C ASP A 445 -16.92 15.10 22.78
N ASP A 446 -16.81 14.49 23.96
CA ASP A 446 -15.60 14.58 24.75
C ASP A 446 -14.62 13.45 24.40
N ILE A 447 -13.65 13.80 23.54
CA ILE A 447 -12.52 12.91 23.21
C ILE A 447 -11.69 12.56 24.47
N CYS A 448 -11.76 13.33 25.56
CA CYS A 448 -11.07 13.00 26.80
C CYS A 448 -11.65 11.77 27.49
N GLU A 449 -12.97 11.52 27.44
CA GLU A 449 -13.56 10.29 27.99
C GLU A 449 -13.11 9.06 27.18
N VAL A 450 -13.17 9.15 25.85
CA VAL A 450 -12.68 8.10 24.94
C VAL A 450 -11.19 7.85 25.15
N ALA A 451 -10.38 8.91 25.26
CA ALA A 451 -8.95 8.81 25.51
C ALA A 451 -8.64 8.25 26.91
N GLU A 452 -9.40 8.61 27.95
CA GLU A 452 -9.25 8.04 29.29
C GLU A 452 -9.55 6.53 29.28
N VAL A 453 -10.66 6.10 28.67
CA VAL A 453 -11.02 4.68 28.54
C VAL A 453 -9.99 3.91 27.71
N ILE A 454 -9.50 4.47 26.59
CA ILE A 454 -8.43 3.86 25.79
C ILE A 454 -7.14 3.78 26.58
N ASN A 455 -6.71 4.86 27.24
CA ASN A 455 -5.46 4.88 28.00
C ASN A 455 -5.51 3.92 29.18
N LEU A 456 -6.61 3.84 29.92
CA LEU A 456 -6.80 2.87 31.01
C LEU A 456 -6.79 1.42 30.49
N ALA A 457 -7.48 1.14 29.38
CA ALA A 457 -7.47 -0.19 28.77
C ALA A 457 -6.09 -0.57 28.22
N LEU A 458 -5.35 0.38 27.64
CA LEU A 458 -3.95 0.20 27.24
C LEU A 458 -3.06 -0.02 28.46
N GLU A 459 -3.18 0.75 29.53
CA GLU A 459 -2.39 0.55 30.76
C GLU A 459 -2.66 -0.82 31.41
N GLU A 460 -3.91 -1.26 31.46
CA GLU A 460 -4.30 -2.57 32.01
C GLU A 460 -3.79 -3.74 31.15
N HIS A 461 -3.96 -3.64 29.83
CA HIS A 461 -3.75 -4.77 28.93
C HIS A 461 -2.38 -4.76 28.26
N PHE A 462 -1.84 -3.59 27.95
CA PHE A 462 -0.64 -3.35 27.16
C PHE A 462 0.30 -2.32 27.84
N PRO A 463 1.03 -2.73 28.90
CA PRO A 463 1.89 -1.84 29.67
C PRO A 463 2.81 -0.98 28.80
N LEU A 464 3.07 0.27 29.22
CA LEU A 464 3.88 1.24 28.51
C LEU A 464 5.18 0.64 27.92
N GLY A 465 5.31 0.73 26.59
CA GLY A 465 6.45 0.19 25.84
C GLY A 465 6.34 -1.28 25.41
N SER A 466 5.30 -2.01 25.80
CA SER A 466 5.06 -3.38 25.33
C SER A 466 4.61 -3.47 23.87
N VAL A 467 3.88 -2.45 23.39
CA VAL A 467 3.39 -2.33 22.01
C VAL A 467 3.47 -0.87 21.56
N ARG A 468 3.67 -0.67 20.25
CA ARG A 468 3.39 0.59 19.56
C ARG A 468 1.89 0.65 19.27
N VAL A 469 1.24 1.76 19.58
CA VAL A 469 -0.18 1.98 19.28
C VAL A 469 -0.32 2.94 18.10
N ILE A 470 -1.25 2.64 17.17
CA ILE A 470 -1.69 3.52 16.08
C ILE A 470 -3.23 3.57 16.05
N ALA A 471 -3.78 4.56 15.36
CA ALA A 471 -5.21 4.84 15.34
C ALA A 471 -5.63 5.59 14.06
N GLU A 472 -6.91 5.52 13.69
CA GLU A 472 -7.48 6.09 12.47
C GLU A 472 -8.54 7.20 12.74
N PRO A 473 -8.16 8.37 13.30
CA PRO A 473 -9.09 9.42 13.74
C PRO A 473 -9.72 10.27 12.60
N GLY A 474 -10.09 9.64 11.48
CA GLY A 474 -10.66 10.33 10.30
C GLY A 474 -11.93 11.13 10.61
N ARG A 475 -12.89 10.53 11.35
CA ARG A 475 -14.11 11.24 11.81
C ARG A 475 -13.78 12.40 12.74
N TYR A 476 -12.91 12.18 13.73
CA TYR A 476 -12.52 13.19 14.71
C TYR A 476 -11.98 14.47 14.05
N PHE A 477 -11.16 14.35 13.01
CA PHE A 477 -10.68 15.51 12.26
C PHE A 477 -11.72 16.15 11.33
N ALA A 478 -12.67 15.37 10.80
CA ALA A 478 -13.57 15.83 9.76
C ALA A 478 -14.91 16.38 10.29
N ALA A 479 -15.50 15.79 11.32
CA ALA A 479 -16.91 16.00 11.70
C ALA A 479 -17.22 17.47 12.03
N ALA A 480 -16.66 18.02 13.11
CA ALA A 480 -16.86 19.43 13.51
C ALA A 480 -16.28 20.47 12.51
N ALA A 481 -15.46 20.06 11.54
CA ALA A 481 -14.84 20.99 10.58
C ALA A 481 -15.83 21.58 9.56
N TYR A 482 -17.02 21.00 9.42
CA TYR A 482 -18.06 21.46 8.49
C TYR A 482 -19.35 21.82 9.23
N THR A 483 -19.98 22.90 8.78
CA THR A 483 -21.33 23.30 9.17
C THR A 483 -22.13 23.49 7.90
N LEU A 484 -23.23 22.74 7.77
CA LEU A 484 -24.17 22.85 6.67
C LEU A 484 -25.23 23.91 7.01
N ALA A 485 -25.67 24.66 6.00
CA ALA A 485 -26.83 25.53 6.09
C ALA A 485 -27.77 25.19 4.95
N ALA A 486 -29.03 24.90 5.27
CA ALA A 486 -30.07 24.53 4.32
C ALA A 486 -31.28 25.47 4.48
N MET A 487 -31.86 25.91 3.36
CA MET A 487 -32.97 26.84 3.32
C MET A 487 -34.31 26.08 3.27
N VAL A 488 -35.25 26.49 4.11
CA VAL A 488 -36.65 26.04 4.04
C VAL A 488 -37.28 26.62 2.78
N HIS A 489 -37.55 25.79 1.77
CA HIS A 489 -38.15 26.22 0.50
C HIS A 489 -39.66 25.95 0.42
N ALA A 490 -40.19 25.07 1.27
CA ALA A 490 -41.64 24.86 1.41
C ALA A 490 -41.99 24.43 2.84
N LYS A 491 -43.27 24.61 3.22
CA LYS A 491 -43.84 24.05 4.45
C LYS A 491 -45.28 23.59 4.25
N ARG A 492 -45.73 22.64 5.08
CA ARG A 492 -47.08 22.09 5.09
C ARG A 492 -47.53 21.83 6.52
N GLU A 493 -48.63 22.44 6.93
CA GLU A 493 -49.29 22.15 8.19
C GLU A 493 -50.19 20.91 8.04
N VAL A 494 -50.18 20.05 9.06
CA VAL A 494 -50.98 18.83 9.16
C VAL A 494 -51.80 18.91 10.44
N ALA A 495 -53.10 19.18 10.30
CA ALA A 495 -54.03 19.14 11.41
C ALA A 495 -54.14 17.71 11.95
N SER A 496 -54.11 17.57 13.28
CA SER A 496 -54.29 16.28 13.93
C SER A 496 -55.74 15.80 13.84
N LYS A 497 -55.94 14.48 14.00
CA LYS A 497 -57.27 13.85 13.95
C LYS A 497 -58.02 13.90 15.28
N ASP A 498 -57.30 14.08 16.39
CA ASP A 498 -57.87 14.21 17.73
C ASP A 498 -57.92 15.67 18.16
N CYS A 499 -59.07 16.13 18.65
CA CYS A 499 -59.37 17.54 18.91
C CYS A 499 -58.50 18.22 19.99
N ASP A 500 -57.80 17.45 20.82
CA ASP A 500 -56.95 17.95 21.91
C ASP A 500 -55.43 17.87 21.61
N SER A 501 -55.03 17.68 20.35
CA SER A 501 -53.62 17.44 19.98
C SER A 501 -52.99 18.52 19.08
N GLU A 502 -51.71 18.79 19.30
CA GLU A 502 -50.95 19.87 18.65
C GLU A 502 -50.86 19.70 17.11
N THR A 503 -50.91 20.80 16.36
CA THR A 503 -50.71 20.81 14.89
C THR A 503 -49.26 20.47 14.55
N HIS A 504 -49.04 19.56 13.59
CA HIS A 504 -47.70 19.15 13.13
C HIS A 504 -47.30 19.88 11.85
N THR A 505 -46.08 20.44 11.79
CA THR A 505 -45.58 21.17 10.60
C THR A 505 -44.46 20.43 9.89
N MET A 506 -44.65 20.11 8.61
CA MET A 506 -43.60 19.58 7.73
C MET A 506 -42.85 20.74 7.06
N TYR A 507 -41.52 20.77 7.18
CA TYR A 507 -40.63 21.71 6.49
C TYR A 507 -39.80 20.96 5.44
N PHE A 508 -39.66 21.54 4.26
CA PHE A 508 -38.86 20.99 3.16
C PHE A 508 -37.64 21.89 2.93
N ILE A 509 -36.45 21.32 3.00
CA ILE A 509 -35.17 21.99 2.84
C ILE A 509 -34.48 21.63 1.53
N ASN A 510 -33.61 22.51 1.05
CA ASN A 510 -32.95 22.39 -0.26
C ASN A 510 -31.73 21.44 -0.30
N ASP A 511 -31.58 20.59 0.71
CA ASP A 511 -30.63 19.48 0.81
C ASP A 511 -31.31 18.33 1.56
N GLY A 512 -30.88 17.09 1.37
CA GLY A 512 -31.63 15.92 1.82
C GLY A 512 -30.75 14.70 2.10
N VAL A 513 -31.41 13.57 2.35
CA VAL A 513 -30.80 12.27 2.66
C VAL A 513 -29.95 11.75 1.49
N TYR A 514 -30.33 12.07 0.26
CA TYR A 514 -29.53 11.77 -0.93
C TYR A 514 -28.37 12.76 -1.18
N GLY A 515 -28.37 13.89 -0.48
CA GLY A 515 -27.31 14.89 -0.46
C GLY A 515 -26.45 14.76 0.80
N SER A 516 -26.33 15.82 1.61
CA SER A 516 -25.44 15.82 2.77
C SER A 516 -25.93 14.98 3.95
N PHE A 517 -27.21 14.65 4.04
CA PHE A 517 -27.79 13.88 5.15
C PHE A 517 -27.71 12.36 4.93
N ASN A 518 -26.86 11.89 4.02
CA ASN A 518 -26.58 10.48 3.79
C ASN A 518 -26.12 9.76 5.08
N CYS A 519 -25.39 10.47 5.95
CA CYS A 519 -24.98 10.01 7.27
C CYS A 519 -26.15 9.61 8.19
N VAL A 520 -27.37 10.12 7.98
CA VAL A 520 -28.55 9.69 8.75
C VAL A 520 -28.94 8.23 8.42
N LEU A 521 -28.76 7.80 7.16
CA LEU A 521 -29.05 6.41 6.75
C LEU A 521 -27.89 5.45 7.01
N TYR A 522 -26.69 5.80 6.56
CA TYR A 522 -25.56 4.86 6.49
C TYR A 522 -24.64 4.89 7.72
N ASP A 523 -24.79 5.92 8.55
CA ASP A 523 -23.91 6.21 9.69
C ASP A 523 -24.69 6.49 10.99
N HIS A 524 -26.02 6.42 10.91
CA HIS A 524 -26.97 6.66 12.01
C HIS A 524 -26.74 7.98 12.77
N GLN A 525 -26.15 8.99 12.11
CA GLN A 525 -25.80 10.26 12.74
C GLN A 525 -27.05 11.02 13.19
N GLN A 526 -27.10 11.41 14.47
CA GLN A 526 -28.13 12.32 14.97
C GLN A 526 -27.78 13.75 14.58
N VAL A 527 -28.57 14.33 13.66
CA VAL A 527 -28.44 15.72 13.23
C VAL A 527 -29.38 16.62 14.01
N VAL A 528 -28.97 17.85 14.29
CA VAL A 528 -29.78 18.85 15.01
C VAL A 528 -30.03 20.05 14.11
N ALA A 529 -31.29 20.41 13.92
CA ALA A 529 -31.71 21.56 13.14
C ALA A 529 -31.75 22.83 14.03
N GLU A 530 -30.80 23.75 13.82
CA GLU A 530 -30.74 25.04 14.51
C GLU A 530 -31.25 26.17 13.59
N PRO A 531 -32.33 26.90 13.92
CA PRO A 531 -32.71 28.10 13.18
C PRO A 531 -31.57 29.12 13.17
N LEU A 532 -31.17 29.60 11.98
CA LEU A 532 -30.10 30.59 11.83
C LEU A 532 -30.44 31.92 12.54
N ASN A 533 -31.72 32.28 12.54
CA ASN A 533 -32.28 33.39 13.29
C ASN A 533 -33.40 32.83 14.18
N ASP A 534 -33.16 32.73 15.49
CA ASP A 534 -34.22 32.41 16.45
C ASP A 534 -35.11 33.65 16.66
N ASN A 535 -36.41 33.48 16.45
CA ASN A 535 -37.42 34.51 16.61
C ASN A 535 -38.14 34.43 17.98
N GLY A 536 -37.77 33.48 18.84
CA GLY A 536 -38.36 33.28 20.17
C GLY A 536 -39.78 32.71 20.15
N SER A 537 -40.25 32.19 19.02
CA SER A 537 -41.58 31.57 18.93
C SER A 537 -41.65 30.25 19.71
N PRO A 538 -42.83 29.85 20.23
CA PRO A 538 -43.02 28.56 20.87
C PRO A 538 -42.63 27.39 19.95
N LEU A 539 -41.95 26.39 20.51
CA LEU A 539 -41.53 25.19 19.77
C LEU A 539 -42.73 24.27 19.50
N SER A 540 -43.04 24.04 18.23
CA SER A 540 -44.16 23.22 17.74
C SER A 540 -43.69 21.86 17.19
N PRO A 541 -44.49 20.78 17.26
CA PRO A 541 -44.17 19.50 16.60
C PRO A 541 -43.96 19.69 15.10
N SER A 542 -42.87 19.16 14.58
CA SER A 542 -42.44 19.37 13.21
C SER A 542 -41.66 18.17 12.64
N SER A 543 -41.49 18.15 11.33
CA SER A 543 -40.56 17.25 10.64
C SER A 543 -39.83 17.95 9.50
N VAL A 544 -38.59 17.55 9.23
CA VAL A 544 -37.73 18.14 8.18
C VAL A 544 -37.46 17.11 7.10
N TRP A 545 -37.69 17.50 5.85
CA TRP A 545 -37.62 16.66 4.66
C TRP A 545 -36.68 17.29 3.64
N GLY A 546 -35.99 16.46 2.86
CA GLY A 546 -35.23 16.91 1.71
C GLY A 546 -36.12 17.28 0.51
N PRO A 547 -35.50 17.67 -0.61
CA PRO A 547 -36.20 18.24 -1.75
C PRO A 547 -36.74 17.19 -2.74
N THR A 548 -36.44 15.90 -2.56
CA THR A 548 -36.78 14.85 -3.52
C THR A 548 -38.22 14.35 -3.37
N CYS A 549 -38.71 13.61 -4.36
CA CYS A 549 -40.02 12.97 -4.32
C CYS A 549 -40.04 11.60 -3.61
N ASP A 550 -38.92 11.16 -3.03
CA ASP A 550 -38.82 9.88 -2.32
C ASP A 550 -39.28 10.03 -0.86
N GLY A 551 -40.08 9.08 -0.38
CA GLY A 551 -40.50 9.03 1.02
C GLY A 551 -39.38 8.73 2.01
N LEU A 552 -38.23 8.23 1.53
CA LEU A 552 -37.01 8.04 2.32
C LEU A 552 -36.23 9.35 2.55
N ASP A 553 -36.56 10.44 1.86
CA ASP A 553 -35.89 11.75 2.01
C ASP A 553 -36.39 12.55 3.23
N CYS A 554 -36.51 11.86 4.37
CA CYS A 554 -36.89 12.44 5.65
C CYS A 554 -35.64 12.60 6.52
N VAL A 555 -35.22 13.85 6.74
CA VAL A 555 -34.00 14.18 7.50
C VAL A 555 -34.26 14.14 9.00
N LEU A 556 -35.39 14.67 9.45
CA LEU A 556 -35.85 14.60 10.84
C LEU A 556 -37.35 14.27 10.88
N PRO A 557 -37.76 13.01 11.14
CA PRO A 557 -39.17 12.63 11.16
C PRO A 557 -39.94 13.25 12.33
N HIS A 558 -39.25 13.57 13.44
CA HIS A 558 -39.81 14.21 14.62
C HIS A 558 -38.80 15.20 15.23
N VAL A 559 -39.14 16.48 15.26
CA VAL A 559 -38.38 17.55 15.90
C VAL A 559 -39.35 18.61 16.42
N ARG A 560 -38.99 19.40 17.44
CA ARG A 560 -39.76 20.61 17.78
C ARG A 560 -38.99 21.85 17.33
N LEU A 561 -39.61 22.67 16.49
CA LEU A 561 -39.01 23.87 15.92
C LEU A 561 -39.92 25.09 16.18
N PRO A 562 -39.36 26.31 16.27
CA PRO A 562 -40.17 27.52 16.22
C PRO A 562 -40.86 27.63 14.86
N THR A 563 -41.81 28.55 14.72
CA THR A 563 -42.44 28.82 13.42
C THR A 563 -41.41 29.37 12.44
N LEU A 564 -41.13 28.61 11.38
CA LEU A 564 -40.26 29.01 10.26
C LEU A 564 -41.10 29.43 9.05
N ASN A 565 -40.53 30.32 8.24
CA ASN A 565 -41.06 30.80 6.98
C ASN A 565 -40.25 30.29 5.79
N ILE A 566 -40.83 30.37 4.61
CA ILE A 566 -40.10 30.06 3.37
C ILE A 566 -39.00 31.10 3.19
N GLY A 567 -37.76 30.65 2.98
CA GLY A 567 -36.56 31.49 2.94
C GLY A 567 -35.77 31.55 4.25
N ASP A 568 -36.32 31.06 5.37
CA ASP A 568 -35.56 30.89 6.61
C ASP A 568 -34.54 29.74 6.46
N TRP A 569 -33.44 29.83 7.20
CA TRP A 569 -32.34 28.87 7.12
C TRP A 569 -32.22 28.06 8.41
N LEU A 570 -32.00 26.76 8.23
CA LEU A 570 -31.59 25.82 9.26
C LEU A 570 -30.10 25.54 9.13
N VAL A 571 -29.41 25.53 10.26
CA VAL A 571 -27.99 25.22 10.41
C VAL A 571 -27.87 23.84 11.03
N PHE A 572 -27.00 23.01 10.46
CA PHE A 572 -26.67 21.68 10.94
C PHE A 572 -25.16 21.63 11.11
N ARG A 573 -24.70 21.49 12.35
CA ARG A 573 -23.25 21.42 12.65
C ARG A 573 -22.77 19.97 12.60
N ASP A 574 -21.46 19.80 12.65
CA ASP A 574 -20.82 18.50 12.74
C ASP A 574 -21.05 17.62 11.48
N MET A 575 -21.25 18.29 10.33
CA MET A 575 -21.66 17.70 9.04
C MET A 575 -20.48 17.41 8.10
N GLY A 576 -19.29 17.10 8.62
CA GLY A 576 -18.08 16.94 7.81
C GLY A 576 -17.65 15.51 7.52
N ALA A 577 -17.96 14.58 8.43
CA ALA A 577 -17.63 13.17 8.25
C ALA A 577 -18.73 12.47 7.44
N TYR A 578 -18.35 11.75 6.38
CA TYR A 578 -19.26 10.92 5.56
C TYR A 578 -20.50 11.64 4.98
N THR A 579 -20.41 12.95 4.74
CA THR A 579 -21.47 13.73 4.07
C THR A 579 -21.17 13.89 2.58
N LEU A 580 -20.31 14.85 2.22
CA LEU A 580 -19.94 15.18 0.84
C LEU A 580 -19.32 14.02 0.02
N PRO A 581 -18.50 13.11 0.58
CA PRO A 581 -17.90 12.02 -0.20
C PRO A 581 -18.91 11.00 -0.76
N VAL A 582 -20.11 10.94 -0.18
CA VAL A 582 -21.19 10.01 -0.54
C VAL A 582 -22.47 10.73 -1.01
N ALA A 583 -22.49 12.06 -0.95
CA ALA A 583 -23.59 12.88 -1.46
C ALA A 583 -23.76 12.70 -2.98
N SER A 584 -25.02 12.65 -3.42
CA SER A 584 -25.39 12.37 -4.81
C SER A 584 -26.28 13.47 -5.40
N ALA A 585 -26.22 13.63 -6.73
CA ALA A 585 -27.12 14.53 -7.45
C ALA A 585 -28.46 13.86 -7.81
N PHE A 586 -29.03 13.07 -6.88
CA PHE A 586 -30.28 12.34 -7.09
C PHE A 586 -31.43 13.29 -7.43
N ASN A 587 -32.31 12.88 -8.36
CA ASN A 587 -33.33 13.73 -8.97
C ASN A 587 -32.82 15.07 -9.56
N GLY A 588 -31.52 15.22 -9.80
CA GLY A 588 -30.91 16.41 -10.38
C GLY A 588 -30.67 17.57 -9.41
N PHE A 589 -30.84 17.36 -8.10
CA PHE A 589 -30.51 18.37 -7.10
C PHE A 589 -28.98 18.51 -6.94
N PRO A 590 -28.44 19.73 -6.82
CA PRO A 590 -27.00 19.93 -6.67
C PRO A 590 -26.53 19.61 -5.25
N VAL A 591 -25.34 19.01 -5.13
CA VAL A 591 -24.66 18.88 -3.83
C VAL A 591 -24.17 20.25 -3.32
N PRO A 592 -24.11 20.50 -2.00
CA PRO A 592 -23.76 21.83 -1.48
C PRO A 592 -22.35 22.32 -1.82
N THR A 593 -22.20 23.64 -1.99
CA THR A 593 -20.89 24.27 -2.20
C THR A 593 -20.14 24.47 -0.89
N VAL A 594 -18.96 23.88 -0.75
CA VAL A 594 -18.07 24.12 0.39
C VAL A 594 -17.46 25.52 0.31
N ARG A 595 -17.49 26.26 1.43
CA ARG A 595 -16.76 27.52 1.60
C ARG A 595 -15.71 27.37 2.70
N THR A 596 -14.48 27.10 2.30
CA THR A 596 -13.35 26.96 3.23
C THR A 596 -13.00 28.32 3.84
N VAL A 597 -12.93 28.37 5.17
CA VAL A 597 -12.53 29.55 5.94
C VAL A 597 -11.48 29.15 6.99
N VAL A 598 -10.67 30.11 7.43
CA VAL A 598 -9.65 29.92 8.46
C VAL A 598 -9.43 31.23 9.22
N ASP A 599 -9.11 31.15 10.51
CA ASP A 599 -8.75 32.32 11.31
C ASP A 599 -7.49 33.00 10.75
N ALA A 600 -7.42 34.33 10.87
CA ALA A 600 -6.33 35.13 10.32
C ALA A 600 -4.95 34.77 10.89
N ARG A 601 -4.86 34.31 12.15
CA ARG A 601 -3.59 33.90 12.79
C ARG A 601 -3.15 32.52 12.29
N LEU A 602 -4.09 31.58 12.19
CA LEU A 602 -3.83 30.25 11.62
C LEU A 602 -3.47 30.33 10.13
N ALA A 603 -4.09 31.24 9.39
CA ALA A 603 -3.78 31.47 7.97
C ALA A 603 -2.33 31.90 7.71
N CYS A 604 -1.65 32.54 8.67
CA CYS A 604 -0.22 32.85 8.56
C CYS A 604 0.62 31.56 8.61
N VAL A 605 0.33 30.66 9.55
CA VAL A 605 1.06 29.39 9.71
C VAL A 605 0.80 28.44 8.53
N LEU A 606 -0.46 28.30 8.10
CA LEU A 606 -0.81 27.36 7.02
C LEU A 606 -0.21 27.73 5.65
N LYS A 607 0.18 29.00 5.43
CA LYS A 607 0.84 29.44 4.17
C LYS A 607 2.25 28.91 4.01
N GLU A 608 2.89 28.49 5.10
CA GLU A 608 4.26 27.99 5.13
C GLU A 608 4.30 26.44 5.08
N LEU A 609 3.15 25.78 5.21
CA LEU A 609 3.01 24.33 5.22
C LEU A 609 2.54 23.80 3.85
N ARG A 610 3.42 23.09 3.14
CA ARG A 610 3.03 22.34 1.93
C ARG A 610 1.98 21.27 2.27
N PRO A 611 1.01 20.99 1.40
CA PRO A 611 0.89 21.46 0.01
C PRO A 611 0.17 22.81 -0.18
N LEU A 612 -0.20 23.50 0.90
CA LEU A 612 -0.89 24.79 0.81
C LEU A 612 0.09 25.89 0.36
N THR A 613 -0.44 26.86 -0.39
CA THR A 613 0.33 27.95 -1.00
C THR A 613 -0.36 29.30 -0.80
N ALA A 614 0.42 30.38 -0.71
CA ALA A 614 -0.11 31.71 -0.40
C ALA A 614 -1.19 32.21 -1.39
N SER A 615 -1.18 31.75 -2.64
CA SER A 615 -2.17 32.07 -3.68
C SER A 615 -3.57 31.47 -3.43
N GLN A 616 -3.71 30.47 -2.56
CA GLN A 616 -4.99 29.86 -2.21
C GLN A 616 -5.77 30.64 -1.13
N PHE A 617 -5.17 31.67 -0.51
CA PHE A 617 -5.77 32.43 0.58
C PHE A 617 -6.25 33.81 0.13
N ALA A 618 -7.57 33.97 -0.02
CA ALA A 618 -8.20 35.26 -0.29
C ALA A 618 -8.69 35.95 1.00
N ALA A 619 -8.48 37.26 1.12
CA ALA A 619 -8.94 38.04 2.28
C ALA A 619 -10.37 38.55 2.07
N MET A 620 -11.32 38.08 2.88
CA MET A 620 -12.71 38.54 2.88
C MET A 620 -12.91 39.60 3.98
N ARG A 621 -13.39 40.81 3.61
CA ARG A 621 -13.74 41.85 4.59
C ARG A 621 -15.14 41.60 5.13
N SER A 622 -15.26 41.26 6.42
CA SER A 622 -16.56 41.21 7.11
C SER A 622 -17.17 42.62 7.18
N GLN A 623 -18.47 42.73 6.90
CA GLN A 623 -19.30 43.91 7.19
C GLN A 623 -20.15 43.73 8.45
N VAL A 624 -19.97 42.64 9.20
CA VAL A 624 -20.78 42.32 10.39
C VAL A 624 -20.14 42.94 11.64
N THR A 625 -20.85 43.89 12.26
CA THR A 625 -20.54 44.36 13.63
C THR A 625 -20.77 43.23 14.64
N PRO A 626 -19.86 42.99 15.60
CA PRO A 626 -20.02 41.90 16.56
C PRO A 626 -21.23 42.13 17.47
N ALA A 627 -22.10 41.13 17.58
CA ALA A 627 -23.21 41.13 18.53
C ALA A 627 -22.68 40.96 19.97
N THR A 628 -23.34 41.62 20.92
CA THR A 628 -23.00 41.58 22.35
C THR A 628 -23.06 40.14 22.90
N PRO A 629 -22.12 39.68 23.73
CA PRO A 629 -22.16 38.32 24.27
C PRO A 629 -23.38 38.09 25.16
N LEU A 630 -24.20 37.10 24.83
CA LEU A 630 -25.24 36.58 25.72
C LEU A 630 -24.58 35.79 26.86
N HIS A 631 -24.90 36.21 28.09
CA HIS A 631 -24.62 35.60 29.39
C HIS A 631 -23.41 34.67 29.56
N THR A 632 -22.41 35.17 30.29
CA THR A 632 -21.31 34.38 30.85
C THR A 632 -21.80 33.35 31.86
N HIS A 633 -21.88 32.08 31.46
CA HIS A 633 -21.64 31.00 32.42
C HIS A 633 -20.13 30.96 32.74
N THR A 634 -19.81 31.02 34.02
CA THR A 634 -18.44 31.12 34.54
C THR A 634 -17.62 29.87 34.20
N ARG A 635 -16.57 30.04 33.38
CA ARG A 635 -15.49 29.05 33.27
C ARG A 635 -14.78 28.91 34.62
N PRO A 636 -14.50 27.69 35.11
CA PRO A 636 -13.51 27.48 36.16
C PRO A 636 -12.13 27.95 35.68
N GLN A 637 -11.37 28.63 36.54
CA GLN A 637 -9.98 28.94 36.26
C GLN A 637 -9.13 27.68 36.49
N TYR A 638 -8.31 27.32 35.50
CA TYR A 638 -7.25 26.33 35.71
C TYR A 638 -6.18 26.92 36.63
N THR A 639 -6.16 26.49 37.89
CA THR A 639 -5.02 26.73 38.79
C THR A 639 -3.90 25.74 38.52
N SER A 640 -2.66 26.21 38.67
CA SER A 640 -1.43 25.47 38.44
C SER A 640 -1.26 24.25 39.32
N VAL A 641 -0.50 23.27 38.80
CA VAL A 641 -0.08 22.03 39.47
C VAL A 641 0.64 22.32 40.79
N GLU A 642 0.08 21.83 41.90
CA GLU A 642 0.81 21.45 43.10
C GLU A 642 -0.05 20.53 44.00
N HIS A 643 0.59 19.66 44.79
CA HIS A 643 -0.05 18.71 45.73
C HIS A 643 -0.78 17.50 45.16
N VAL A 644 -0.01 16.57 44.57
CA VAL A 644 -0.27 15.14 44.76
C VAL A 644 -0.01 14.81 46.24
N ASN A 645 -1.06 14.54 47.04
CA ASN A 645 -1.05 13.64 48.19
C ASN A 645 -2.44 13.51 48.86
N ASN A 646 -2.80 12.28 49.26
CA ASN A 646 -3.96 11.89 50.09
C ASN A 646 -5.39 12.07 49.51
N ILE A 647 -5.83 11.13 48.67
CA ILE A 647 -7.18 10.57 48.79
C ILE A 647 -7.08 9.04 48.77
N LYS A 648 -7.61 8.38 49.81
CA LYS A 648 -7.74 6.91 49.89
C LYS A 648 -9.08 6.49 49.30
N TYR A 649 -9.08 5.54 48.38
CA TYR A 649 -10.32 4.87 47.95
C TYR A 649 -10.51 3.53 48.67
N ASN A 650 -11.72 3.31 49.19
CA ASN A 650 -12.11 2.03 49.78
C ASN A 650 -12.34 1.00 48.67
N VAL A 651 -11.53 -0.06 48.66
CA VAL A 651 -11.76 -1.22 47.79
C VAL A 651 -12.87 -2.07 48.39
N ALA A 652 -14.03 -2.11 47.73
CA ALA A 652 -15.05 -3.10 48.01
C ALA A 652 -14.55 -4.48 47.53
N LYS A 653 -14.41 -5.43 48.45
CA LYS A 653 -14.10 -6.83 48.09
C LYS A 653 -15.27 -7.43 47.33
N ILE A 654 -14.99 -7.94 46.13
CA ILE A 654 -15.85 -8.92 45.47
C ILE A 654 -15.30 -10.30 45.85
N GLU A 655 -16.06 -11.06 46.62
CA GLU A 655 -15.71 -12.45 46.95
C GLU A 655 -16.14 -13.38 45.82
N VAL A 656 -15.17 -14.08 45.24
CA VAL A 656 -15.43 -15.16 44.27
C VAL A 656 -15.66 -16.45 45.05
N THR A 657 -16.92 -16.87 45.16
CA THR A 657 -17.26 -18.19 45.71
C THR A 657 -17.01 -19.27 44.66
N THR A 658 -16.01 -20.12 44.91
CA THR A 658 -15.83 -21.39 44.19
C THR A 658 -16.80 -22.45 44.69
N ASN A 659 -17.53 -23.09 43.77
CA ASN A 659 -18.07 -24.45 43.88
C ASN A 659 -18.27 -24.99 42.46
#